data_AF-A0A501XRE9-F1
#
_entry.id   AF-A0A501XRE9-F1
#
_cell.length_a   1.000
_cell.length_b   1.000
_cell.length_c   1.000
_cell.angle_alpha   90.00
_cell.angle_beta   90.00
_cell.angle_gamma   90.00
#
_symmetry.space_group_name_H-M   'P 1'
#
loop_
_entity.id
_entity.type
_entity.pdbx_description
1 polymer ?
#
loop_
_entity_poly.entity_id
_entity_poly.type
_entity_poly.pdbx_seq_one_letter_code
_entity_poly.pdbx_strand_id
1 'polypeptide(L)'
;MFNKTIHSLSGKEPTAKQRHFLPSNPNRKANWLMPTGIALLMAFNLTGCFSDDDPAPVVTPPVVQPPETGPTFPEGAIKIPAGDNLTMRIQEALINAQSGAVIVLPKGTFNIDSTLLFDGDVDGDGSYAKNVTIMGYGMKDTILNFAQANSGDGIFVQNALNITIQDLSVNEAKNNGIKLKNTNGIILRRVGAVWEGELDKDNGAYGLYPVECENILIEDSYVRGSADAGIYVGQSQYIVVRRNIAKENVAGIEIENSKYADVYNNEAMGNTGGILVFDLPINNHRYGSSVRIFNNKVYDNNTPNFANASANPAGVHIVPPGTGVIILSTADVEIFNNQITRHDTLGVTVSSFFIAEPDMTSFVGNYGQPGQAIEDGWRPVPRNIYLHDNVITDYGSKPKGYLIQDIIRAYIINHGTLPGVLYDGLGEMLANNGTAAYLGLKETPFATDGSDNVCASDNGNVSYGRLYANSNTDISIADVQYEKTQNALLKCTQVSLPVHTVTFAGQVFGCGVDDNTAGCDGGVLVGGGGTIGEGEGGLVGDGDQSLCKATGSNVSWDALLKANCPKLSDYNLFSDAKNPTTGPNSGGVPYDLNTQLFTDYASKYRFVYLPAGQKASYSEKEAFDFPVGSVIVKSFALPSDTSKRGISNESLIETRLLIHRPTGWSALPYVWNADKTDATLAKAGAISSQTLSHKGESLTFNYMVPSMNQCKQCHQFKADNNSNAVFVPIGPKARHLNRNYSYQDGSMNQLLKWESLGILQGLPNLSQVPQVPAYHDGDEATVASLSDTALMQTAKGYLDINCAHCHRPEGNASNTGLKLEYWRGYSDDAGFSHGTCKSPVAYGGGNLGFDIVPGNAAESILHFRMQSTTPGDRMPEIGRSLAHDEGVALISEWIKRLPAASCSR
;
A
#
# COMPACT_ATOMS: atom_id res chain seq x y z
N MET A 1 34.23 -40.68 48.50
CA MET A 1 34.29 -41.03 49.94
C MET A 1 32.94 -40.70 50.58
N PHE A 2 32.68 -41.26 51.77
CA PHE A 2 31.61 -40.96 52.76
C PHE A 2 31.13 -39.47 52.80
N ASN A 3 29.90 -39.09 53.18
CA ASN A 3 28.68 -39.75 53.72
C ASN A 3 27.43 -38.88 53.31
N LYS A 4 26.16 -39.34 53.17
CA LYS A 4 25.15 -39.80 54.17
C LYS A 4 24.89 -38.80 55.33
N THR A 5 23.67 -38.50 55.83
CA THR A 5 22.28 -39.06 55.72
C THR A 5 21.24 -37.97 56.14
N ILE A 6 19.99 -37.89 55.63
CA ILE A 6 18.68 -38.40 56.16
C ILE A 6 18.43 -38.09 57.67
N HIS A 7 17.31 -37.55 58.21
CA HIS A 7 15.86 -37.35 57.87
C HIS A 7 15.45 -35.83 57.90
N SER A 8 14.27 -35.26 57.51
CA SER A 8 12.92 -35.63 56.99
C SER A 8 11.68 -35.66 57.96
N LEU A 9 10.56 -34.96 57.60
CA LEU A 9 9.19 -34.93 58.21
C LEU A 9 9.06 -34.17 59.57
N SER A 10 7.92 -33.59 60.04
CA SER A 10 6.55 -33.22 59.58
C SER A 10 6.03 -32.09 60.53
N GLY A 11 5.10 -31.16 60.24
CA GLY A 11 3.67 -31.33 59.93
C GLY A 11 2.73 -30.81 61.07
N LYS A 12 1.67 -30.07 60.71
CA LYS A 12 0.48 -29.64 61.51
C LYS A 12 0.60 -28.57 62.64
N GLU A 13 -0.30 -27.58 62.54
CA GLU A 13 -0.91 -26.74 63.60
C GLU A 13 -1.74 -27.59 64.62
N PRO A 14 -2.38 -27.10 65.75
CA PRO A 14 -2.93 -25.74 65.99
C PRO A 14 -3.07 -25.21 67.47
N THR A 15 -3.88 -24.13 67.64
CA THR A 15 -4.65 -23.68 68.84
C THR A 15 -4.07 -22.75 69.94
N ALA A 16 -4.29 -21.44 69.75
CA ALA A 16 -5.18 -20.52 70.52
C ALA A 16 -5.26 -20.49 72.09
N LYS A 17 -5.20 -19.26 72.65
CA LYS A 17 -6.05 -18.71 73.76
C LYS A 17 -5.83 -17.18 73.94
N GLN A 18 -6.90 -16.36 73.92
CA GLN A 18 -7.58 -15.68 75.07
C GLN A 18 -6.74 -14.55 75.77
N ARG A 19 -7.29 -13.40 76.23
CA ARG A 19 -8.66 -13.10 76.71
C ARG A 19 -9.00 -11.57 76.82
N HIS A 20 -10.29 -11.20 76.70
CA HIS A 20 -11.11 -10.03 77.19
C HIS A 20 -10.49 -8.62 77.49
N PHE A 21 -11.17 -7.48 77.28
CA PHE A 21 -12.46 -7.04 77.90
C PHE A 21 -13.30 -6.00 77.10
N LEU A 22 -14.50 -5.65 77.61
CA LEU A 22 -15.57 -4.73 77.11
C LEU A 22 -15.81 -3.57 78.14
N PRO A 23 -16.77 -2.59 78.05
CA PRO A 23 -17.98 -2.43 77.18
C PRO A 23 -18.44 -0.98 76.75
N SER A 24 -19.61 -0.92 76.05
CA SER A 24 -20.71 0.09 76.06
C SER A 24 -20.61 1.56 75.52
N ASN A 25 -21.25 1.83 74.36
CA ASN A 25 -22.54 2.57 74.11
C ASN A 25 -22.87 3.92 74.85
N PRO A 26 -23.75 4.84 74.34
CA PRO A 26 -23.79 5.63 73.08
C PRO A 26 -24.16 7.15 73.26
N ASN A 27 -24.37 7.90 72.13
CA ASN A 27 -25.14 9.17 71.90
C ASN A 27 -24.45 10.56 71.68
N ARG A 28 -24.85 11.24 70.57
CA ARG A 28 -25.09 12.71 70.35
C ARG A 28 -23.87 13.68 70.34
N LYS A 29 -23.80 14.78 69.57
CA LYS A 29 -24.68 15.57 68.63
C LYS A 29 -23.77 16.31 67.58
N ALA A 30 -24.10 16.45 66.29
CA ALA A 30 -24.88 17.52 65.59
C ALA A 30 -24.23 18.95 65.66
N ASN A 31 -24.13 19.81 64.63
CA ASN A 31 -24.94 20.17 63.42
C ASN A 31 -24.01 20.52 62.19
N TRP A 32 -24.43 20.79 60.93
CA TRP A 32 -25.42 21.77 60.41
C TRP A 32 -26.04 21.42 59.02
N LEU A 33 -27.30 21.85 58.85
CA LEU A 33 -28.13 22.15 57.64
C LEU A 33 -28.31 21.15 56.46
N MET A 34 -29.52 20.60 56.42
CA MET A 34 -30.41 20.32 55.26
C MET A 34 -31.24 21.61 54.90
N PRO A 35 -32.23 21.67 53.96
CA PRO A 35 -33.08 20.62 53.31
C PRO A 35 -33.33 20.85 51.78
N THR A 36 -34.29 20.28 51.02
CA THR A 36 -35.45 19.33 51.14
C THR A 36 -35.63 18.68 49.74
N GLY A 37 -36.49 17.69 49.41
CA GLY A 37 -37.60 16.99 50.09
C GLY A 37 -38.18 15.87 49.19
N ILE A 38 -39.21 15.12 49.64
CA ILE A 38 -39.63 13.82 49.05
C ILE A 38 -40.98 13.89 48.29
N ALA A 39 -41.18 12.95 47.36
CA ALA A 39 -42.31 12.82 46.41
C ALA A 39 -43.63 12.26 46.99
N LEU A 40 -44.70 12.29 46.18
CA LEU A 40 -45.90 11.43 46.32
C LEU A 40 -46.63 11.23 44.95
N LEU A 41 -47.49 10.21 44.85
CA LEU A 41 -48.34 9.92 43.67
C LEU A 41 -49.78 10.44 43.84
N MET A 42 -50.46 10.78 42.74
CA MET A 42 -51.69 10.13 42.21
C MET A 42 -52.31 10.94 41.05
N ALA A 43 -53.31 10.39 40.35
CA ALA A 43 -53.81 10.87 39.06
C ALA A 43 -55.30 11.32 39.09
N PHE A 44 -55.70 12.23 38.18
CA PHE A 44 -56.78 12.01 37.19
C PHE A 44 -57.10 13.24 36.30
N ASN A 45 -57.46 12.95 35.03
CA ASN A 45 -58.41 13.65 34.15
C ASN A 45 -58.21 15.08 33.60
N LEU A 46 -58.15 15.11 32.25
CA LEU A 46 -58.91 15.93 31.29
C LEU A 46 -58.45 17.34 30.85
N THR A 47 -58.52 17.52 29.52
CA THR A 47 -58.46 18.75 28.69
C THR A 47 -57.19 19.61 28.79
N GLY A 48 -56.50 20.00 27.71
CA GLY A 48 -56.64 19.63 26.29
C GLY A 48 -56.73 20.83 25.35
N CYS A 49 -55.68 21.05 24.55
CA CYS A 49 -55.67 21.85 23.32
C CYS A 49 -54.59 21.27 22.38
N PHE A 50 -54.80 21.37 21.07
CA PHE A 50 -53.97 20.72 20.04
C PHE A 50 -52.78 21.57 19.60
N SER A 51 -51.71 20.87 19.21
CA SER A 51 -50.95 21.16 17.98
C SER A 51 -50.35 19.83 17.51
N ASP A 52 -50.79 19.34 16.35
CA ASP A 52 -50.27 18.10 15.77
C ASP A 52 -48.93 18.36 15.07
N ASP A 53 -47.95 17.48 15.29
CA ASP A 53 -46.79 17.24 14.43
C ASP A 53 -46.37 15.78 14.66
N ASP A 54 -46.37 14.95 13.60
CA ASP A 54 -46.09 13.52 13.71
C ASP A 54 -44.61 13.25 14.06
N PRO A 55 -44.30 12.30 14.96
CA PRO A 55 -42.93 11.87 15.18
C PRO A 55 -42.42 11.14 13.93
N ALA A 56 -41.41 11.71 13.27
CA ALA A 56 -40.80 11.11 12.09
C ALA A 56 -40.36 9.65 12.37
N PRO A 57 -40.64 8.70 11.46
CA PRO A 57 -40.37 7.29 11.72
C PRO A 57 -38.87 7.03 11.85
N VAL A 58 -38.46 6.41 12.96
CA VAL A 58 -37.09 5.93 13.15
C VAL A 58 -36.86 4.76 12.19
N VAL A 59 -36.31 5.06 11.01
CA VAL A 59 -35.88 4.04 10.04
C VAL A 59 -34.64 3.36 10.59
N THR A 60 -34.81 2.17 11.18
CA THR A 60 -33.67 1.26 11.41
C THR A 60 -33.10 0.86 10.05
N PRO A 61 -31.79 0.99 9.81
CA PRO A 61 -31.17 0.52 8.58
C PRO A 61 -31.48 -0.97 8.34
N PRO A 62 -31.73 -1.40 7.09
CA PRO A 62 -32.01 -2.80 6.82
C PRO A 62 -30.76 -3.65 7.08
N VAL A 63 -30.86 -4.61 8.01
CA VAL A 63 -29.81 -5.61 8.24
C VAL A 63 -29.72 -6.51 7.01
N VAL A 64 -28.63 -6.38 6.26
CA VAL A 64 -28.39 -7.16 5.04
C VAL A 64 -27.88 -8.55 5.41
N GLN A 65 -28.80 -9.50 5.56
CA GLN A 65 -28.47 -10.92 5.64
C GLN A 65 -27.67 -11.35 4.38
N PRO A 66 -26.55 -12.08 4.53
CA PRO A 66 -25.85 -12.66 3.38
C PRO A 66 -26.78 -13.60 2.59
N PRO A 67 -26.83 -13.52 1.24
CA PRO A 67 -27.71 -14.38 0.45
C PRO A 67 -27.25 -15.84 0.52
N GLU A 68 -28.13 -16.74 0.94
CA GLU A 68 -27.89 -18.20 1.00
C GLU A 68 -27.81 -18.87 -0.40
N THR A 69 -28.06 -18.13 -1.48
CA THR A 69 -28.07 -18.63 -2.86
C THR A 69 -26.93 -18.03 -3.69
N GLY A 70 -26.52 -18.77 -4.73
CA GLY A 70 -25.47 -18.35 -5.66
C GLY A 70 -25.80 -17.03 -6.40
N PRO A 71 -24.77 -16.37 -6.96
CA PRO A 71 -24.82 -14.96 -7.33
C PRO A 71 -26.00 -14.57 -8.22
N THR A 72 -26.78 -13.61 -7.73
CA THR A 72 -27.91 -12.99 -8.43
C THR A 72 -27.45 -11.70 -9.10
N PHE A 73 -27.57 -11.63 -10.43
CA PHE A 73 -27.19 -10.44 -11.19
C PHE A 73 -28.39 -9.49 -11.34
N PRO A 74 -28.27 -8.19 -10.99
CA PRO A 74 -29.36 -7.24 -11.14
C PRO A 74 -29.69 -6.94 -12.60
N GLU A 75 -30.89 -6.39 -12.83
CA GLU A 75 -31.26 -5.83 -14.12
C GLU A 75 -30.35 -4.63 -14.46
N GLY A 76 -29.98 -4.49 -15.74
CA GLY A 76 -29.02 -3.48 -16.20
C GLY A 76 -27.54 -3.82 -16.00
N ALA A 77 -27.19 -4.94 -15.34
CA ALA A 77 -25.79 -5.32 -15.13
C ALA A 77 -25.00 -5.55 -16.45
N ILE A 78 -23.77 -5.03 -16.49
CA ILE A 78 -22.84 -5.07 -17.63
C ILE A 78 -22.23 -6.48 -17.71
N LYS A 79 -22.86 -7.37 -18.48
CA LYS A 79 -22.42 -8.76 -18.66
C LYS A 79 -21.34 -8.86 -19.72
N ILE A 80 -20.11 -9.18 -19.33
CA ILE A 80 -18.95 -9.27 -20.22
C ILE A 80 -18.98 -10.61 -20.98
N PRO A 81 -19.01 -10.61 -22.33
CA PRO A 81 -18.98 -11.86 -23.09
C PRO A 81 -17.59 -12.49 -23.08
N ALA A 82 -17.53 -13.81 -22.98
CA ALA A 82 -16.33 -14.62 -23.13
C ALA A 82 -15.80 -14.65 -24.59
N GLY A 83 -14.59 -15.17 -24.79
CA GLY A 83 -13.90 -15.25 -26.09
C GLY A 83 -12.75 -14.26 -26.21
N ASP A 84 -12.05 -14.29 -27.35
CA ASP A 84 -10.84 -13.52 -27.68
C ASP A 84 -10.91 -12.05 -27.25
N ASN A 85 -9.79 -11.46 -26.81
CA ASN A 85 -9.71 -10.09 -26.25
C ASN A 85 -10.55 -9.86 -24.97
N LEU A 86 -10.76 -10.89 -24.14
CA LEU A 86 -11.51 -10.76 -22.88
C LEU A 86 -10.89 -9.71 -21.93
N THR A 87 -9.57 -9.75 -21.73
CA THR A 87 -8.80 -8.78 -20.93
C THR A 87 -9.17 -7.33 -21.31
N MET A 88 -9.19 -7.03 -22.61
CA MET A 88 -9.53 -5.72 -23.15
C MET A 88 -10.98 -5.34 -22.83
N ARG A 89 -11.96 -6.24 -23.06
CA ARG A 89 -13.38 -5.95 -22.73
C ARG A 89 -13.62 -5.71 -21.24
N ILE A 90 -12.94 -6.45 -20.36
CA ILE A 90 -13.04 -6.22 -18.92
C ILE A 90 -12.44 -4.86 -18.59
N GLN A 91 -11.22 -4.57 -19.09
CA GLN A 91 -10.55 -3.30 -18.84
C GLN A 91 -11.33 -2.08 -19.40
N GLU A 92 -11.97 -2.20 -20.56
CA GLU A 92 -12.90 -1.19 -21.09
C GLU A 92 -14.14 -1.03 -20.20
N ALA A 93 -14.75 -2.12 -19.72
CA ALA A 93 -15.89 -2.03 -18.82
C ALA A 93 -15.54 -1.34 -17.49
N LEU A 94 -14.35 -1.60 -16.94
CA LEU A 94 -13.83 -0.91 -15.75
C LEU A 94 -13.59 0.59 -16.00
N ILE A 95 -13.00 0.97 -17.14
CA ILE A 95 -12.73 2.39 -17.47
C ILE A 95 -14.02 3.19 -17.72
N ASN A 96 -15.04 2.55 -18.30
CA ASN A 96 -16.33 3.20 -18.57
C ASN A 96 -17.31 3.09 -17.38
N ALA A 97 -16.94 2.44 -16.28
CA ALA A 97 -17.82 2.20 -15.15
C ALA A 97 -18.27 3.53 -14.51
N GLN A 98 -19.58 3.70 -14.39
CA GLN A 98 -20.20 4.84 -13.71
C GLN A 98 -20.63 4.44 -12.30
N SER A 99 -20.96 5.40 -11.44
CA SER A 99 -21.48 5.11 -10.10
C SER A 99 -22.70 4.19 -10.14
N GLY A 100 -22.68 3.13 -9.33
CA GLY A 100 -23.69 2.07 -9.31
C GLY A 100 -23.55 0.99 -10.39
N ALA A 101 -22.49 1.00 -11.21
CA ALA A 101 -22.27 -0.02 -12.23
C ALA A 101 -22.02 -1.41 -11.60
N VAL A 102 -22.68 -2.44 -12.14
CA VAL A 102 -22.45 -3.84 -11.78
C VAL A 102 -21.89 -4.57 -12.99
N ILE A 103 -20.62 -4.94 -12.94
CA ILE A 103 -19.88 -5.63 -14.01
C ILE A 103 -19.86 -7.11 -13.68
N VAL A 104 -20.40 -7.92 -14.60
CA VAL A 104 -20.51 -9.37 -14.46
C VAL A 104 -19.53 -10.05 -15.40
N LEU A 105 -18.50 -10.66 -14.82
CA LEU A 105 -17.48 -11.43 -15.52
C LEU A 105 -18.04 -12.81 -15.92
N PRO A 106 -17.60 -13.39 -17.05
CA PRO A 106 -18.17 -14.63 -17.57
C PRO A 106 -17.91 -15.85 -16.67
N LYS A 107 -18.74 -16.89 -16.85
CA LYS A 107 -18.54 -18.20 -16.22
C LYS A 107 -17.50 -19.02 -16.99
N GLY A 108 -16.47 -19.51 -16.30
CA GLY A 108 -15.36 -20.30 -16.84
C GLY A 108 -14.01 -19.94 -16.20
N THR A 109 -12.95 -20.58 -16.70
CA THR A 109 -11.55 -20.22 -16.43
C THR A 109 -10.99 -19.50 -17.64
N PHE A 110 -10.37 -18.34 -17.43
CA PHE A 110 -9.88 -17.49 -18.52
C PHE A 110 -8.46 -17.00 -18.26
N ASN A 111 -7.59 -17.07 -19.26
CA ASN A 111 -6.30 -16.39 -19.22
C ASN A 111 -6.53 -14.87 -19.34
N ILE A 112 -5.82 -14.09 -18.52
CA ILE A 112 -5.86 -12.62 -18.53
C ILE A 112 -4.44 -12.10 -18.77
N ASP A 113 -4.31 -11.20 -19.75
CA ASP A 113 -3.01 -10.81 -20.31
C ASP A 113 -2.28 -9.73 -19.48
N SER A 114 -3.02 -8.97 -18.68
CA SER A 114 -2.53 -7.84 -17.89
C SER A 114 -3.47 -7.50 -16.73
N THR A 115 -2.96 -6.78 -15.74
CA THR A 115 -3.68 -6.25 -14.57
C THR A 115 -4.99 -5.56 -14.99
N LEU A 116 -6.08 -5.94 -14.33
CA LEU A 116 -7.39 -5.33 -14.50
C LEU A 116 -7.52 -4.14 -13.55
N LEU A 117 -7.24 -2.94 -14.07
CA LEU A 117 -7.17 -1.71 -13.29
C LEU A 117 -8.49 -0.93 -13.31
N PHE A 118 -9.13 -0.84 -12.15
CA PHE A 118 -10.19 0.14 -11.90
C PHE A 118 -9.63 1.34 -11.14
N ASP A 119 -9.79 2.54 -11.69
CA ASP A 119 -9.52 3.81 -11.01
C ASP A 119 -10.88 4.47 -10.83
N GLY A 120 -11.26 4.80 -9.58
CA GLY A 120 -12.60 5.30 -9.28
C GLY A 120 -12.79 6.74 -9.78
N ASP A 121 -11.76 7.57 -9.67
CA ASP A 121 -11.62 8.80 -10.46
C ASP A 121 -10.97 8.40 -11.80
N VAL A 122 -11.61 8.69 -12.94
CA VAL A 122 -11.12 8.30 -14.28
C VAL A 122 -10.50 9.48 -15.05
N ASP A 123 -10.96 10.71 -14.84
CA ASP A 123 -10.58 11.91 -15.60
C ASP A 123 -9.67 12.91 -14.86
N GLY A 124 -9.50 12.80 -13.54
CA GLY A 124 -8.36 13.37 -12.80
C GLY A 124 -8.68 14.53 -11.87
N ASP A 125 -9.96 14.68 -11.50
CA ASP A 125 -10.53 15.86 -10.83
C ASP A 125 -11.12 15.58 -9.43
N GLY A 126 -11.06 14.34 -8.97
CA GLY A 126 -11.62 13.92 -7.68
C GLY A 126 -13.12 13.59 -7.70
N SER A 127 -13.74 13.50 -8.87
CA SER A 127 -15.10 12.98 -9.05
C SER A 127 -15.10 11.45 -9.03
N TYR A 128 -15.07 10.84 -7.84
CA TYR A 128 -15.02 9.39 -7.70
C TYR A 128 -16.31 8.66 -8.10
N ALA A 129 -16.18 7.61 -8.93
CA ALA A 129 -17.21 6.61 -9.15
C ALA A 129 -17.46 5.79 -7.87
N LYS A 130 -18.73 5.64 -7.50
CA LYS A 130 -19.19 5.13 -6.20
C LYS A 130 -20.08 3.90 -6.36
N ASN A 131 -20.09 2.99 -5.40
CA ASN A 131 -21.01 1.85 -5.35
C ASN A 131 -20.84 0.86 -6.54
N VAL A 132 -19.62 0.73 -7.08
CA VAL A 132 -19.34 -0.16 -8.22
C VAL A 132 -19.12 -1.60 -7.73
N THR A 133 -19.71 -2.56 -8.43
CA THR A 133 -19.57 -4.00 -8.14
C THR A 133 -18.91 -4.73 -9.29
N ILE A 134 -17.85 -5.48 -9.01
CA ILE A 134 -17.21 -6.43 -9.94
C ILE A 134 -17.55 -7.83 -9.43
N MET A 135 -18.26 -8.64 -10.22
CA MET A 135 -18.66 -9.98 -9.76
C MET A 135 -18.62 -11.08 -10.82
N GLY A 136 -18.45 -12.32 -10.38
CA GLY A 136 -18.51 -13.52 -11.21
C GLY A 136 -19.66 -14.45 -10.86
N TYR A 137 -19.51 -15.73 -11.21
CA TYR A 137 -20.49 -16.80 -10.98
C TYR A 137 -20.21 -17.66 -9.73
N GLY A 138 -19.18 -17.32 -8.96
CA GLY A 138 -18.66 -18.03 -7.79
C GLY A 138 -17.15 -18.25 -7.91
N MET A 139 -16.43 -18.38 -6.78
CA MET A 139 -14.96 -18.60 -6.76
C MET A 139 -14.49 -19.78 -7.63
N LYS A 140 -15.33 -20.81 -7.78
CA LYS A 140 -15.04 -22.03 -8.56
C LYS A 140 -15.62 -22.01 -9.97
N ASP A 141 -16.32 -20.93 -10.32
CA ASP A 141 -17.14 -20.80 -11.52
C ASP A 141 -16.74 -19.61 -12.39
N THR A 142 -16.06 -18.59 -11.84
CA THR A 142 -15.36 -17.53 -12.59
C THR A 142 -13.94 -17.43 -12.06
N ILE A 143 -12.97 -17.89 -12.86
CA ILE A 143 -11.55 -17.93 -12.50
C ILE A 143 -10.74 -17.11 -13.53
N LEU A 144 -9.97 -16.15 -13.05
CA LEU A 144 -9.11 -15.27 -13.82
C LEU A 144 -7.65 -15.71 -13.61
N ASN A 145 -7.03 -16.29 -14.63
CA ASN A 145 -5.68 -16.84 -14.57
C ASN A 145 -4.66 -15.86 -15.18
N PHE A 146 -3.73 -15.39 -14.33
CA PHE A 146 -2.69 -14.42 -14.69
C PHE A 146 -1.31 -15.07 -14.92
N ALA A 147 -1.23 -16.40 -15.03
CA ALA A 147 0.02 -17.14 -15.22
C ALA A 147 0.86 -16.68 -16.43
N GLN A 148 0.23 -16.05 -17.42
CA GLN A 148 0.86 -15.52 -18.64
C GLN A 148 0.83 -13.97 -18.72
N ALA A 149 0.44 -13.27 -17.66
CA ALA A 149 0.30 -11.82 -17.65
C ALA A 149 1.63 -11.06 -17.75
N ASN A 150 1.61 -9.88 -18.40
CA ASN A 150 2.79 -9.03 -18.62
C ASN A 150 3.03 -7.94 -17.55
N SER A 151 2.19 -7.92 -16.52
CA SER A 151 2.22 -6.99 -15.38
C SER A 151 2.02 -7.74 -14.05
N GLY A 152 2.24 -7.05 -12.92
CA GLY A 152 2.30 -7.69 -11.59
C GLY A 152 0.95 -8.14 -11.03
N ASP A 153 0.05 -7.19 -10.80
CA ASP A 153 -1.17 -7.42 -10.00
C ASP A 153 -2.30 -8.04 -10.85
N GLY A 154 -3.21 -8.81 -10.23
CA GLY A 154 -4.36 -9.42 -10.90
C GLY A 154 -5.49 -8.42 -11.13
N ILE A 155 -6.27 -8.15 -10.08
CA ILE A 155 -7.21 -7.01 -10.04
C ILE A 155 -6.57 -5.91 -9.17
N PHE A 156 -6.57 -4.67 -9.67
CA PHE A 156 -6.15 -3.51 -8.89
C PHE A 156 -7.25 -2.44 -8.92
N VAL A 157 -7.74 -2.06 -7.74
CA VAL A 157 -8.63 -0.91 -7.53
C VAL A 157 -7.83 0.24 -6.91
N GLN A 158 -7.98 1.46 -7.42
CA GLN A 158 -7.47 2.65 -6.76
C GLN A 158 -8.46 3.81 -6.76
N ASN A 159 -8.31 4.72 -5.78
CA ASN A 159 -9.01 6.00 -5.68
C ASN A 159 -10.54 5.88 -5.83
N ALA A 160 -11.20 5.04 -5.02
CA ALA A 160 -12.60 4.65 -5.25
C ALA A 160 -13.47 4.64 -3.97
N LEU A 161 -14.80 4.57 -4.17
CA LEU A 161 -15.82 4.57 -3.10
C LEU A 161 -16.78 3.38 -3.18
N ASN A 162 -17.01 2.72 -2.03
CA ASN A 162 -18.00 1.63 -1.87
C ASN A 162 -17.86 0.55 -2.96
N ILE A 163 -16.68 -0.07 -3.05
CA ILE A 163 -16.36 -1.06 -4.08
C ILE A 163 -16.61 -2.48 -3.56
N THR A 164 -17.44 -3.23 -4.27
CA THR A 164 -17.66 -4.67 -4.02
C THR A 164 -16.91 -5.50 -5.06
N ILE A 165 -16.09 -6.45 -4.63
CA ILE A 165 -15.59 -7.53 -5.47
C ILE A 165 -16.09 -8.84 -4.88
N GLN A 166 -16.85 -9.62 -5.66
CA GLN A 166 -17.45 -10.86 -5.16
C GLN A 166 -17.55 -12.00 -6.18
N ASP A 167 -17.67 -13.24 -5.69
CA ASP A 167 -18.03 -14.41 -6.49
C ASP A 167 -17.08 -14.71 -7.67
N LEU A 168 -15.77 -14.57 -7.48
CA LEU A 168 -14.72 -14.84 -8.48
C LEU A 168 -13.40 -15.27 -7.83
N SER A 169 -12.48 -15.86 -8.59
CA SER A 169 -11.11 -16.12 -8.15
C SER A 169 -10.08 -15.48 -9.08
N VAL A 170 -9.01 -14.95 -8.50
CA VAL A 170 -7.77 -14.55 -9.19
C VAL A 170 -6.72 -15.62 -8.90
N ASN A 171 -6.16 -16.21 -9.96
CA ASN A 171 -5.14 -17.26 -9.85
C ASN A 171 -3.84 -16.84 -10.55
N GLU A 172 -2.71 -17.28 -10.01
CA GLU A 172 -1.37 -17.17 -10.64
C GLU A 172 -0.90 -15.74 -10.99
N ALA A 173 -1.30 -14.74 -10.19
CA ALA A 173 -0.84 -13.36 -10.33
C ALA A 173 0.68 -13.25 -10.07
N LYS A 174 1.35 -12.33 -10.78
CA LYS A 174 2.82 -12.18 -10.74
C LYS A 174 3.34 -11.34 -9.57
N ASN A 175 2.45 -10.64 -8.87
CA ASN A 175 2.75 -9.88 -7.68
C ASN A 175 1.61 -10.04 -6.67
N ASN A 176 0.46 -9.39 -6.87
CA ASN A 176 -0.66 -9.44 -5.94
C ASN A 176 -1.95 -9.94 -6.59
N GLY A 177 -2.79 -10.66 -5.84
CA GLY A 177 -4.07 -11.19 -6.34
C GLY A 177 -5.11 -10.09 -6.57
N ILE A 178 -5.68 -9.57 -5.47
CA ILE A 178 -6.67 -8.49 -5.49
C ILE A 178 -6.18 -7.36 -4.59
N LYS A 179 -5.74 -6.27 -5.21
CA LYS A 179 -5.14 -5.09 -4.56
C LYS A 179 -6.10 -3.91 -4.55
N LEU A 180 -6.18 -3.18 -3.44
CA LEU A 180 -6.95 -1.95 -3.32
C LEU A 180 -6.11 -0.85 -2.67
N LYS A 181 -6.12 0.37 -3.24
CA LYS A 181 -5.35 1.52 -2.72
C LYS A 181 -6.19 2.80 -2.68
N ASN A 182 -5.97 3.71 -1.72
CA ASN A 182 -6.68 4.99 -1.61
C ASN A 182 -8.22 4.85 -1.70
N THR A 183 -8.78 3.76 -1.19
CA THR A 183 -10.18 3.36 -1.42
C THR A 183 -10.90 3.25 -0.09
N ASN A 184 -12.12 3.81 -0.02
CA ASN A 184 -12.93 3.86 1.19
C ASN A 184 -14.27 3.14 0.95
N GLY A 185 -14.61 2.22 1.85
CA GLY A 185 -15.75 1.33 1.69
C GLY A 185 -15.40 0.21 0.71
N ILE A 186 -14.96 -0.93 1.25
CA ILE A 186 -14.55 -2.10 0.49
C ILE A 186 -15.32 -3.32 0.99
N ILE A 187 -15.86 -4.11 0.06
CA ILE A 187 -16.37 -5.46 0.35
C ILE A 187 -15.67 -6.45 -0.58
N LEU A 188 -14.80 -7.29 -0.01
CA LEU A 188 -14.26 -8.49 -0.65
C LEU A 188 -15.02 -9.69 -0.10
N ARG A 189 -15.93 -10.27 -0.90
CA ARG A 189 -16.92 -11.25 -0.42
C ARG A 189 -16.94 -12.49 -1.31
N ARG A 190 -16.64 -13.67 -0.77
CA ARG A 190 -16.54 -14.91 -1.55
C ARG A 190 -15.59 -14.74 -2.76
N VAL A 191 -14.38 -14.23 -2.50
CA VAL A 191 -13.32 -14.09 -3.51
C VAL A 191 -12.18 -15.08 -3.27
N GLY A 192 -11.54 -15.51 -4.36
CA GLY A 192 -10.34 -16.35 -4.33
C GLY A 192 -9.08 -15.57 -4.72
N ALA A 193 -7.97 -15.84 -4.02
CA ALA A 193 -6.62 -15.47 -4.46
C ALA A 193 -5.67 -16.68 -4.30
N VAL A 194 -5.26 -17.30 -5.40
CA VAL A 194 -4.69 -18.65 -5.39
C VAL A 194 -3.46 -18.81 -6.27
N TRP A 195 -2.40 -19.36 -5.71
CA TRP A 195 -1.32 -20.04 -6.43
C TRP A 195 -1.48 -21.56 -6.19
N GLU A 196 -1.70 -22.34 -7.25
CA GLU A 196 -2.05 -23.77 -7.17
C GLU A 196 -0.81 -24.69 -7.09
N GLY A 197 0.37 -24.17 -7.38
CA GLY A 197 1.63 -24.90 -7.45
C GLY A 197 2.26 -25.27 -6.09
N GLU A 198 3.57 -25.49 -6.14
CA GLU A 198 4.42 -25.64 -4.96
C GLU A 198 4.45 -24.35 -4.12
N LEU A 199 4.90 -24.47 -2.88
CA LEU A 199 5.06 -23.33 -1.97
C LEU A 199 6.50 -22.83 -2.04
N ASP A 200 6.74 -21.92 -2.98
CA ASP A 200 8.05 -21.29 -3.18
C ASP A 200 7.94 -19.77 -3.35
N LYS A 201 9.12 -19.13 -3.28
CA LYS A 201 9.31 -17.68 -3.23
C LYS A 201 8.98 -16.94 -4.53
N ASP A 202 8.80 -17.66 -5.64
CA ASP A 202 8.49 -17.07 -6.95
C ASP A 202 6.96 -16.98 -7.18
N ASN A 203 6.15 -17.46 -6.21
CA ASN A 203 4.73 -17.11 -6.06
C ASN A 203 4.56 -15.62 -5.70
N GLY A 204 3.36 -15.08 -5.92
CA GLY A 204 3.05 -13.69 -5.60
C GLY A 204 3.02 -13.37 -4.10
N ALA A 205 3.29 -12.11 -3.76
CA ALA A 205 3.35 -11.60 -2.40
C ALA A 205 1.98 -11.63 -1.70
N TYR A 206 1.06 -10.72 -2.03
CA TYR A 206 -0.19 -10.56 -1.28
C TYR A 206 -1.41 -11.13 -2.01
N GLY A 207 -2.20 -11.96 -1.33
CA GLY A 207 -3.41 -12.56 -1.91
C GLY A 207 -4.55 -11.55 -2.05
N LEU A 208 -5.13 -11.14 -0.91
CA LEU A 208 -6.04 -10.00 -0.79
C LEU A 208 -5.30 -8.85 -0.10
N TYR A 209 -5.25 -7.68 -0.74
CA TYR A 209 -4.31 -6.61 -0.41
C TYR A 209 -4.94 -5.18 -0.42
N PRO A 210 -5.81 -4.82 0.54
CA PRO A 210 -6.10 -3.42 0.85
C PRO A 210 -4.90 -2.74 1.53
N VAL A 211 -4.47 -1.61 0.98
CA VAL A 211 -3.35 -0.81 1.49
C VAL A 211 -3.66 0.69 1.39
N GLU A 212 -3.37 1.47 2.44
CA GLU A 212 -3.78 2.89 2.53
C GLU A 212 -5.29 3.10 2.25
N CYS A 213 -6.13 2.24 2.84
CA CYS A 213 -7.58 2.16 2.64
C CYS A 213 -8.38 2.35 3.93
N GLU A 214 -9.70 2.54 3.79
CA GLU A 214 -10.63 2.70 4.91
C GLU A 214 -11.92 1.87 4.74
N ASN A 215 -12.55 1.48 5.86
CA ASN A 215 -13.81 0.71 5.90
C ASN A 215 -13.77 -0.58 5.07
N ILE A 216 -12.94 -1.52 5.52
CA ILE A 216 -12.58 -2.75 4.80
C ILE A 216 -13.32 -3.96 5.37
N LEU A 217 -14.25 -4.55 4.62
CA LEU A 217 -14.83 -5.87 4.89
C LEU A 217 -14.20 -6.93 3.98
N ILE A 218 -13.58 -7.95 4.57
CA ILE A 218 -13.12 -9.16 3.87
C ILE A 218 -13.83 -10.36 4.49
N GLU A 219 -14.68 -11.04 3.71
CA GLU A 219 -15.46 -12.17 4.23
C GLU A 219 -15.71 -13.33 3.27
N ASP A 220 -15.95 -14.51 3.85
CA ASP A 220 -16.32 -15.76 3.16
C ASP A 220 -15.36 -16.18 2.03
N SER A 221 -14.11 -15.70 2.07
CA SER A 221 -13.12 -15.74 0.98
C SER A 221 -12.00 -16.76 1.24
N TYR A 222 -11.28 -17.14 0.19
CA TYR A 222 -10.26 -18.19 0.21
C TYR A 222 -8.93 -17.70 -0.36
N VAL A 223 -7.83 -17.87 0.38
CA VAL A 223 -6.48 -17.49 -0.06
C VAL A 223 -5.47 -18.62 0.13
N ARG A 224 -4.62 -18.87 -0.87
CA ARG A 224 -3.62 -19.93 -0.81
C ARG A 224 -2.38 -19.71 -1.68
N GLY A 225 -1.21 -20.03 -1.12
CA GLY A 225 0.06 -20.11 -1.84
C GLY A 225 0.89 -18.82 -1.89
N SER A 226 0.46 -17.74 -1.21
CA SER A 226 1.17 -16.47 -1.25
C SER A 226 2.51 -16.55 -0.52
N ALA A 227 3.55 -15.97 -1.14
CA ALA A 227 4.92 -15.90 -0.62
C ALA A 227 5.12 -14.78 0.42
N ASP A 228 4.07 -14.02 0.71
CA ASP A 228 4.03 -13.03 1.79
C ASP A 228 2.78 -13.30 2.66
N ALA A 229 1.80 -12.40 2.68
CA ALA A 229 0.54 -12.58 3.41
C ALA A 229 -0.67 -12.92 2.50
N GLY A 230 -1.39 -14.00 2.86
CA GLY A 230 -2.57 -14.46 2.13
C GLY A 230 -3.73 -13.45 2.17
N ILE A 231 -4.09 -13.00 3.37
CA ILE A 231 -4.89 -11.78 3.58
C ILE A 231 -3.99 -10.76 4.26
N TYR A 232 -3.69 -9.66 3.61
CA TYR A 232 -2.91 -8.55 4.15
C TYR A 232 -3.78 -7.31 4.21
N VAL A 233 -3.81 -6.63 5.36
CA VAL A 233 -4.39 -5.28 5.46
C VAL A 233 -3.35 -4.35 6.07
N GLY A 234 -2.79 -3.47 5.23
CA GLY A 234 -1.66 -2.62 5.59
C GLY A 234 -2.03 -1.13 5.63
N GLN A 235 -1.43 -0.40 6.55
CA GLN A 235 -1.47 1.07 6.59
C GLN A 235 -2.91 1.65 6.52
N SER A 236 -3.90 0.92 7.05
CA SER A 236 -5.34 1.15 6.82
C SER A 236 -6.13 1.30 8.13
N GLN A 237 -7.40 1.71 8.07
CA GLN A 237 -8.24 1.85 9.27
C GLN A 237 -9.72 1.45 9.08
N TYR A 238 -10.35 0.99 10.17
CA TYR A 238 -11.69 0.40 10.21
C TYR A 238 -11.78 -0.86 9.35
N ILE A 239 -11.52 -2.01 9.98
CA ILE A 239 -11.25 -3.28 9.30
C ILE A 239 -12.05 -4.40 9.95
N VAL A 240 -12.71 -5.24 9.13
CA VAL A 240 -13.38 -6.48 9.54
C VAL A 240 -12.93 -7.60 8.60
N VAL A 241 -12.19 -8.58 9.13
CA VAL A 241 -11.75 -9.78 8.40
C VAL A 241 -12.41 -10.99 9.04
N ARG A 242 -13.43 -11.58 8.41
CA ARG A 242 -14.25 -12.64 9.03
C ARG A 242 -14.62 -13.83 8.15
N ARG A 243 -14.70 -15.02 8.74
CA ARG A 243 -15.15 -16.27 8.08
C ARG A 243 -14.32 -16.66 6.84
N ASN A 244 -13.07 -16.18 6.74
CA ASN A 244 -12.18 -16.51 5.63
C ASN A 244 -11.34 -17.76 5.92
N ILE A 245 -10.81 -18.37 4.85
CA ILE A 245 -9.92 -19.53 4.91
C ILE A 245 -8.57 -19.11 4.31
N ALA A 246 -7.54 -19.04 5.17
CA ALA A 246 -6.18 -18.65 4.80
C ALA A 246 -5.22 -19.83 4.94
N LYS A 247 -4.87 -20.46 3.83
CA LYS A 247 -4.20 -21.77 3.77
C LYS A 247 -2.84 -21.71 3.07
N GLU A 248 -1.80 -22.32 3.63
CA GLU A 248 -0.54 -22.56 2.90
C GLU A 248 0.09 -21.29 2.27
N ASN A 249 0.11 -20.19 3.02
CA ASN A 249 0.84 -18.95 2.73
C ASN A 249 2.05 -18.83 3.68
N VAL A 250 2.86 -17.77 3.58
CA VAL A 250 3.84 -17.48 4.66
C VAL A 250 3.09 -16.95 5.88
N ALA A 251 2.43 -15.80 5.77
CA ALA A 251 1.47 -15.34 6.76
C ALA A 251 0.04 -15.66 6.30
N GLY A 252 -0.78 -16.28 7.16
CA GLY A 252 -2.18 -16.57 6.83
C GLY A 252 -3.02 -15.29 6.73
N ILE A 253 -3.09 -14.55 7.82
CA ILE A 253 -3.71 -13.22 7.91
C ILE A 253 -2.73 -12.26 8.57
N GLU A 254 -2.55 -11.07 8.01
CA GLU A 254 -1.68 -10.02 8.56
C GLU A 254 -2.38 -8.67 8.60
N ILE A 255 -2.22 -7.98 9.74
CA ILE A 255 -2.65 -6.60 9.97
C ILE A 255 -1.38 -5.77 10.23
N GLU A 256 -0.91 -5.01 9.25
CA GLU A 256 0.34 -4.24 9.34
C GLU A 256 0.06 -2.72 9.45
N ASN A 257 0.71 -2.02 10.39
CA ASN A 257 0.59 -0.56 10.58
C ASN A 257 -0.87 -0.01 10.55
N SER A 258 -1.85 -0.82 10.99
CA SER A 258 -3.28 -0.57 10.76
C SER A 258 -4.10 -0.47 12.05
N LYS A 259 -5.23 0.23 11.99
CA LYS A 259 -6.04 0.58 13.18
C LYS A 259 -7.49 0.14 13.13
N TYR A 260 -8.04 -0.17 14.30
CA TYR A 260 -9.46 -0.51 14.49
C TYR A 260 -9.86 -1.75 13.67
N ALA A 261 -9.24 -2.90 13.97
CA ALA A 261 -9.38 -4.14 13.20
C ALA A 261 -9.99 -5.29 14.01
N ASP A 262 -11.11 -5.84 13.53
CA ASP A 262 -11.76 -7.04 14.05
C ASP A 262 -11.44 -8.23 13.13
N VAL A 263 -10.71 -9.24 13.64
CA VAL A 263 -10.29 -10.44 12.90
C VAL A 263 -10.90 -11.67 13.55
N TYR A 264 -12.00 -12.21 13.01
CA TYR A 264 -12.79 -13.23 13.70
C TYR A 264 -13.47 -14.32 12.88
N ASN A 265 -13.75 -15.47 13.52
CA ASN A 265 -14.35 -16.65 12.89
C ASN A 265 -13.55 -17.19 11.66
N ASN A 266 -12.29 -16.81 11.46
CA ASN A 266 -11.47 -17.27 10.33
C ASN A 266 -10.81 -18.63 10.63
N GLU A 267 -10.35 -19.31 9.57
CA GLU A 267 -9.58 -20.55 9.63
C GLU A 267 -8.21 -20.33 8.97
N ALA A 268 -7.15 -20.29 9.78
CA ALA A 268 -5.77 -20.04 9.35
C ALA A 268 -4.91 -21.28 9.59
N MET A 269 -4.59 -22.02 8.52
CA MET A 269 -3.98 -23.36 8.61
C MET A 269 -2.88 -23.65 7.59
N GLY A 270 -1.88 -24.45 7.98
CA GLY A 270 -0.81 -24.87 7.07
C GLY A 270 0.07 -23.73 6.55
N ASN A 271 -0.01 -22.52 7.11
CA ASN A 271 0.86 -21.39 6.79
C ASN A 271 2.23 -21.55 7.49
N THR A 272 3.13 -20.56 7.34
CA THR A 272 4.35 -20.48 8.18
C THR A 272 4.04 -19.86 9.54
N GLY A 273 3.27 -18.77 9.53
CA GLY A 273 2.63 -18.13 10.69
C GLY A 273 1.12 -17.97 10.46
N GLY A 274 0.31 -18.18 11.50
CA GLY A 274 -1.15 -18.18 11.38
C GLY A 274 -1.78 -16.80 11.22
N ILE A 275 -1.72 -15.98 12.28
CA ILE A 275 -2.22 -14.60 12.29
C ILE A 275 -1.12 -13.67 12.83
N LEU A 276 -0.81 -12.61 12.10
CA LEU A 276 0.23 -11.62 12.40
C LEU A 276 -0.40 -10.24 12.64
N VAL A 277 0.12 -9.50 13.62
CA VAL A 277 -0.21 -8.09 13.84
C VAL A 277 1.08 -7.32 14.07
N PHE A 278 1.54 -6.63 13.03
CA PHE A 278 2.87 -6.03 12.95
C PHE A 278 2.77 -4.50 12.90
N ASP A 279 3.65 -3.81 13.63
CA ASP A 279 3.85 -2.37 13.47
C ASP A 279 5.32 -2.12 13.11
N LEU A 280 5.57 -1.78 11.84
CA LEU A 280 6.91 -1.70 11.25
C LEU A 280 7.36 -0.24 11.01
N PRO A 281 8.67 0.07 11.09
CA PRO A 281 9.22 1.43 11.04
C PRO A 281 9.30 1.99 9.60
N ILE A 282 8.15 2.19 8.95
CA ILE A 282 8.07 2.58 7.52
C ILE A 282 8.07 4.10 7.25
N ASN A 283 8.08 4.94 8.29
CA ASN A 283 8.30 6.40 8.21
C ASN A 283 7.28 7.13 7.30
N ASN A 284 5.99 6.94 7.57
CA ASN A 284 4.85 7.44 6.78
C ASN A 284 3.65 7.96 7.60
N HIS A 285 3.81 8.20 8.90
CA HIS A 285 2.75 8.59 9.85
C HIS A 285 1.62 7.56 10.10
N ARG A 286 1.78 6.27 9.71
CA ARG A 286 0.76 5.23 9.92
C ARG A 286 1.28 4.11 10.82
N TYR A 287 0.52 3.76 11.86
CA TYR A 287 0.93 2.85 12.94
C TYR A 287 -0.18 1.86 13.30
N GLY A 288 0.19 0.71 13.86
CA GLY A 288 -0.73 -0.29 14.38
C GLY A 288 -1.30 0.09 15.75
N SER A 289 -2.62 -0.02 15.92
CA SER A 289 -3.26 -0.02 17.26
C SER A 289 -4.72 -0.42 17.22
N SER A 290 -5.21 -1.08 18.27
CA SER A 290 -6.60 -1.49 18.46
C SER A 290 -6.98 -2.59 17.46
N VAL A 291 -6.50 -3.80 17.75
CA VAL A 291 -6.71 -5.01 16.95
C VAL A 291 -7.28 -6.12 17.83
N ARG A 292 -8.37 -6.76 17.40
CA ARG A 292 -9.07 -7.82 18.15
C ARG A 292 -9.09 -9.10 17.34
N ILE A 293 -8.43 -10.15 17.85
CA ILE A 293 -8.34 -11.47 17.21
C ILE A 293 -9.20 -12.45 18.02
N PHE A 294 -10.34 -12.88 17.50
CA PHE A 294 -11.25 -13.73 18.30
C PHE A 294 -12.07 -14.79 17.55
N ASN A 295 -12.44 -15.86 18.26
CA ASN A 295 -13.18 -17.02 17.72
C ASN A 295 -12.51 -17.70 16.50
N ASN A 296 -11.24 -17.41 16.18
CA ASN A 296 -10.55 -18.00 15.03
C ASN A 296 -10.05 -19.41 15.35
N LYS A 297 -9.90 -20.21 14.30
CA LYS A 297 -9.17 -21.47 14.34
C LYS A 297 -7.80 -21.26 13.70
N VAL A 298 -6.73 -21.43 14.47
CA VAL A 298 -5.37 -21.17 14.04
C VAL A 298 -4.55 -22.43 14.29
N TYR A 299 -4.31 -23.25 13.28
CA TYR A 299 -3.79 -24.61 13.50
C TYR A 299 -2.86 -25.17 12.43
N ASP A 300 -1.99 -26.09 12.84
CA ASP A 300 -1.03 -26.78 11.96
C ASP A 300 -0.21 -25.84 11.05
N ASN A 301 0.09 -24.61 11.50
CA ASN A 301 0.83 -23.59 10.72
C ASN A 301 2.35 -23.87 10.76
N ASN A 302 2.72 -25.01 10.18
CA ASN A 302 4.02 -25.67 10.32
C ASN A 302 4.86 -25.67 9.03
N THR A 303 4.41 -24.95 7.99
CA THR A 303 5.07 -24.90 6.68
C THR A 303 6.40 -24.14 6.79
N PRO A 304 7.48 -24.60 6.12
CA PRO A 304 8.74 -23.86 6.08
C PRO A 304 8.54 -22.46 5.49
N ASN A 305 9.22 -21.45 6.04
CA ASN A 305 9.14 -20.10 5.50
C ASN A 305 9.69 -20.08 4.07
N PHE A 306 8.86 -19.65 3.13
CA PHE A 306 9.17 -19.57 1.70
C PHE A 306 9.12 -18.13 1.15
N ALA A 307 9.07 -17.12 2.02
CA ALA A 307 9.15 -15.73 1.59
C ALA A 307 10.53 -15.42 1.01
N ASN A 308 10.56 -14.47 0.07
CA ASN A 308 11.79 -13.79 -0.30
C ASN A 308 12.32 -12.98 0.89
N ALA A 309 13.64 -12.86 1.01
CA ALA A 309 14.21 -11.92 1.95
C ALA A 309 13.79 -10.48 1.59
N SER A 310 13.36 -9.72 2.58
CA SER A 310 13.18 -8.27 2.47
C SER A 310 14.21 -7.57 3.35
N ALA A 311 14.40 -6.27 3.13
CA ALA A 311 15.41 -5.48 3.85
C ALA A 311 14.92 -4.89 5.16
N ASN A 312 13.61 -4.89 5.40
CA ASN A 312 13.07 -4.57 6.70
C ASN A 312 13.32 -5.81 7.57
N PRO A 313 14.18 -5.75 8.61
CA PRO A 313 14.60 -6.95 9.35
C PRO A 313 13.46 -7.63 10.09
N ALA A 314 12.26 -7.03 10.12
CA ALA A 314 11.04 -7.55 10.74
C ALA A 314 9.99 -8.11 9.75
N GLY A 315 10.19 -8.04 8.43
CA GLY A 315 9.20 -8.54 7.46
C GLY A 315 8.98 -10.06 7.52
N VAL A 316 7.89 -10.58 6.93
CA VAL A 316 7.42 -11.96 7.16
C VAL A 316 8.44 -13.08 6.87
N HIS A 317 9.52 -12.80 6.14
CA HIS A 317 10.64 -13.72 5.95
C HIS A 317 11.35 -14.14 7.25
N ILE A 318 11.23 -13.36 8.34
CA ILE A 318 11.75 -13.76 9.67
C ILE A 318 10.84 -14.71 10.44
N VAL A 319 9.58 -14.88 10.01
CA VAL A 319 8.53 -15.60 10.76
C VAL A 319 8.98 -17.04 11.06
N PRO A 320 9.07 -17.44 12.34
CA PRO A 320 9.45 -18.80 12.72
C PRO A 320 8.38 -19.81 12.28
N PRO A 321 8.73 -20.81 11.43
CA PRO A 321 7.81 -21.88 11.04
C PRO A 321 7.23 -22.60 12.26
N GLY A 322 5.92 -22.87 12.26
CA GLY A 322 5.27 -23.50 13.41
C GLY A 322 4.77 -22.49 14.43
N THR A 323 4.26 -21.33 14.02
CA THR A 323 3.78 -20.29 14.95
C THR A 323 2.30 -19.94 14.73
N GLY A 324 1.52 -19.97 15.80
CA GLY A 324 0.09 -19.65 15.77
C GLY A 324 -0.20 -18.16 15.55
N VAL A 325 0.07 -17.33 16.56
CA VAL A 325 -0.17 -15.87 16.51
C VAL A 325 1.09 -15.10 16.88
N ILE A 326 1.39 -14.01 16.16
CA ILE A 326 2.57 -13.15 16.39
C ILE A 326 2.14 -11.69 16.49
N ILE A 327 2.47 -11.05 17.62
CA ILE A 327 2.36 -9.60 17.80
C ILE A 327 3.77 -8.99 17.81
N LEU A 328 4.03 -8.05 16.90
CA LEU A 328 5.34 -7.41 16.75
C LEU A 328 5.21 -5.88 16.81
N SER A 329 5.73 -5.29 17.89
CA SER A 329 5.73 -3.85 18.21
C SER A 329 4.35 -3.19 18.42
N THR A 330 3.27 -3.72 17.84
CA THR A 330 1.92 -3.16 17.92
C THR A 330 1.39 -3.01 19.35
N ALA A 331 0.71 -1.90 19.62
CA ALA A 331 0.00 -1.65 20.88
C ALA A 331 -1.51 -1.92 20.76
N ASP A 332 -2.20 -2.02 21.89
CA ASP A 332 -3.66 -2.21 21.98
C ASP A 332 -4.13 -3.45 21.17
N VAL A 333 -3.79 -4.66 21.66
CA VAL A 333 -4.19 -5.92 20.99
C VAL A 333 -4.86 -6.89 21.96
N GLU A 334 -6.07 -7.33 21.59
CA GLU A 334 -6.86 -8.30 22.35
C GLU A 334 -6.98 -9.62 21.57
N ILE A 335 -6.73 -10.75 22.22
CA ILE A 335 -6.68 -12.08 21.60
C ILE A 335 -7.51 -13.04 22.45
N PHE A 336 -8.71 -13.44 21.98
CA PHE A 336 -9.64 -14.17 22.85
C PHE A 336 -10.54 -15.22 22.17
N ASN A 337 -10.99 -16.22 22.93
CA ASN A 337 -11.84 -17.33 22.43
C ASN A 337 -11.29 -18.12 21.22
N ASN A 338 -10.00 -17.99 20.86
CA ASN A 338 -9.42 -18.67 19.70
C ASN A 338 -9.03 -20.13 20.01
N GLN A 339 -9.01 -20.98 18.98
CA GLN A 339 -8.48 -22.34 19.03
C GLN A 339 -7.11 -22.38 18.35
N ILE A 340 -6.03 -22.32 19.14
CA ILE A 340 -4.65 -22.16 18.68
C ILE A 340 -3.88 -23.47 18.93
N THR A 341 -3.78 -24.35 17.92
CA THR A 341 -3.43 -25.77 18.16
C THR A 341 -2.44 -26.38 17.16
N ARG A 342 -1.59 -27.30 17.62
CA ARG A 342 -0.66 -28.11 16.81
C ARG A 342 0.41 -27.32 16.04
N HIS A 343 1.11 -26.45 16.75
CA HIS A 343 2.17 -25.60 16.20
C HIS A 343 3.56 -26.14 16.59
N ASP A 344 4.44 -26.39 15.62
CA ASP A 344 5.76 -27.01 15.86
C ASP A 344 6.64 -26.16 16.80
N THR A 345 6.43 -24.84 16.83
CA THR A 345 7.23 -23.85 17.57
C THR A 345 6.42 -23.14 18.67
N LEU A 346 5.59 -22.14 18.37
CA LEU A 346 4.94 -21.27 19.37
C LEU A 346 3.41 -21.21 19.17
N GLY A 347 2.66 -21.14 20.27
CA GLY A 347 1.21 -20.90 20.22
C GLY A 347 0.92 -19.42 19.96
N VAL A 348 1.37 -18.56 20.86
CA VAL A 348 1.32 -17.09 20.75
C VAL A 348 2.68 -16.52 21.13
N THR A 349 3.12 -15.49 20.42
CA THR A 349 4.30 -14.70 20.84
C THR A 349 4.02 -13.21 20.74
N VAL A 350 4.55 -12.47 21.72
CA VAL A 350 4.52 -11.00 21.78
C VAL A 350 5.97 -10.53 21.83
N SER A 351 6.36 -9.65 20.92
CA SER A 351 7.74 -9.20 20.77
C SER A 351 7.84 -7.73 20.39
N SER A 352 8.91 -7.11 20.87
CA SER A 352 9.41 -5.82 20.43
C SER A 352 10.27 -5.95 19.17
N PHE A 353 10.44 -4.86 18.43
CA PHE A 353 11.28 -4.85 17.21
C PHE A 353 12.74 -5.26 17.49
N PHE A 354 13.21 -5.16 18.73
CA PHE A 354 14.55 -5.59 19.15
C PHE A 354 14.83 -7.09 18.94
N ILE A 355 13.81 -7.92 18.66
CA ILE A 355 14.03 -9.31 18.24
C ILE A 355 14.53 -9.41 16.79
N ALA A 356 14.20 -8.44 15.94
CA ALA A 356 14.57 -8.34 14.53
C ALA A 356 15.90 -7.60 14.33
N GLU A 357 16.09 -6.49 15.05
CA GLU A 357 17.33 -5.69 15.11
C GLU A 357 17.86 -5.73 16.56
N PRO A 358 18.67 -6.75 16.93
CA PRO A 358 19.17 -6.92 18.29
C PRO A 358 20.43 -6.10 18.61
N ASP A 359 21.15 -5.54 17.62
CA ASP A 359 22.22 -4.60 17.90
C ASP A 359 21.62 -3.22 18.19
N MET A 360 21.62 -2.85 19.46
CA MET A 360 21.08 -1.57 19.94
C MET A 360 21.78 -0.35 19.31
N THR A 361 23.02 -0.50 18.84
CA THR A 361 23.75 0.54 18.11
C THR A 361 23.19 0.73 16.71
N SER A 362 22.98 -0.37 15.98
CA SER A 362 22.32 -0.39 14.67
C SER A 362 20.89 0.13 14.79
N PHE A 363 20.12 -0.34 15.77
CA PHE A 363 18.76 0.11 16.04
C PHE A 363 18.67 1.64 16.24
N VAL A 364 19.52 2.20 17.11
CA VAL A 364 19.55 3.65 17.37
C VAL A 364 20.02 4.43 16.14
N GLY A 365 20.95 3.89 15.35
CA GLY A 365 21.42 4.49 14.10
C GLY A 365 20.38 4.48 12.97
N ASN A 366 19.61 3.40 12.87
CA ASN A 366 18.63 3.16 11.81
C ASN A 366 17.28 3.86 12.10
N TYR A 367 16.78 3.80 13.34
CA TYR A 367 15.41 4.20 13.68
C TYR A 367 15.30 5.37 14.65
N GLY A 368 16.35 5.63 15.45
CA GLY A 368 16.37 6.64 16.52
C GLY A 368 16.90 8.03 16.12
N GLN A 369 17.40 8.20 14.89
CA GLN A 369 17.96 9.47 14.41
C GLN A 369 16.87 10.47 13.98
N PRO A 370 17.18 11.79 13.91
CA PRO A 370 16.26 12.78 13.37
C PRO A 370 15.77 12.43 11.96
N GLY A 371 14.48 12.60 11.72
CA GLY A 371 13.82 12.22 10.47
C GLY A 371 13.55 10.72 10.27
N GLN A 372 13.81 9.87 11.26
CA GLN A 372 13.49 8.42 11.22
C GLN A 372 12.20 8.06 11.98
N ALA A 373 11.78 6.80 11.88
CA ALA A 373 10.49 6.30 12.34
C ALA A 373 10.14 6.61 13.82
N ILE A 374 11.11 6.68 14.74
CA ILE A 374 10.83 7.05 16.13
C ILE A 374 10.46 8.54 16.27
N GLU A 375 10.97 9.39 15.38
CA GLU A 375 10.54 10.78 15.25
C GLU A 375 9.21 10.93 14.53
N ASP A 376 8.97 10.13 13.50
CA ASP A 376 7.68 9.98 12.82
C ASP A 376 6.54 9.77 13.83
N GLY A 377 6.75 8.83 14.77
CA GLY A 377 5.81 8.47 15.84
C GLY A 377 5.73 6.98 16.15
N TRP A 378 6.30 6.11 15.31
CA TRP A 378 6.36 4.66 15.50
C TRP A 378 7.11 4.26 16.78
N ARG A 379 6.76 3.12 17.37
CA ARG A 379 7.34 2.62 18.61
C ARG A 379 7.69 1.12 18.52
N PRO A 380 8.91 0.70 18.94
CA PRO A 380 9.32 -0.70 18.89
C PRO A 380 8.71 -1.58 19.98
N VAL A 381 8.03 -1.03 21.01
CA VAL A 381 7.59 -1.78 22.19
C VAL A 381 6.07 -2.02 22.21
N PRO A 382 5.60 -3.29 22.18
CA PRO A 382 4.17 -3.59 22.29
C PRO A 382 3.65 -3.26 23.71
N ARG A 383 2.44 -2.71 23.77
CA ARG A 383 1.76 -2.21 24.99
C ARG A 383 0.28 -2.58 24.96
N ASN A 384 -0.35 -2.68 26.14
CA ASN A 384 -1.77 -3.00 26.31
C ASN A 384 -2.18 -4.24 25.49
N ILE A 385 -1.56 -5.37 25.81
CA ILE A 385 -1.80 -6.64 25.11
C ILE A 385 -2.56 -7.58 26.07
N TYR A 386 -3.66 -8.17 25.62
CA TYR A 386 -4.50 -9.02 26.47
C TYR A 386 -4.89 -10.32 25.78
N LEU A 387 -4.39 -11.44 26.31
CA LEU A 387 -4.61 -12.79 25.80
C LEU A 387 -5.50 -13.58 26.78
N HIS A 388 -6.77 -13.82 26.48
CA HIS A 388 -7.68 -14.49 27.42
C HIS A 388 -8.69 -15.46 26.81
N ASP A 389 -9.17 -16.43 27.60
CA ASP A 389 -10.20 -17.42 27.20
C ASP A 389 -9.86 -18.28 25.95
N ASN A 390 -8.58 -18.33 25.52
CA ASN A 390 -8.17 -19.12 24.36
C ASN A 390 -7.92 -20.60 24.71
N VAL A 391 -8.07 -21.48 23.72
CA VAL A 391 -7.66 -22.88 23.81
C VAL A 391 -6.32 -23.05 23.08
N ILE A 392 -5.22 -23.07 23.85
CA ILE A 392 -3.85 -23.18 23.32
C ILE A 392 -3.26 -24.56 23.65
N THR A 393 -3.05 -25.42 22.64
CA THR A 393 -2.55 -26.80 22.84
C THR A 393 -1.52 -27.24 21.78
N ASP A 394 -0.77 -28.30 22.09
CA ASP A 394 0.09 -29.03 21.15
C ASP A 394 1.14 -28.16 20.44
N TYR A 395 1.71 -27.20 21.18
CA TYR A 395 2.76 -26.28 20.75
C TYR A 395 4.17 -26.81 21.08
N GLY A 396 5.22 -26.23 20.48
CA GLY A 396 6.61 -26.42 20.90
C GLY A 396 7.19 -27.82 20.71
N SER A 397 6.55 -28.66 19.89
CA SER A 397 6.93 -30.07 19.75
C SER A 397 8.17 -30.33 18.88
N LYS A 398 8.47 -29.42 17.93
CA LYS A 398 9.62 -29.48 17.01
C LYS A 398 10.10 -28.07 16.61
N PRO A 399 10.50 -27.21 17.57
CA PRO A 399 10.64 -25.78 17.36
C PRO A 399 11.74 -25.42 16.33
N LYS A 400 11.42 -24.46 15.45
CA LYS A 400 12.19 -24.04 14.28
C LYS A 400 12.15 -22.51 14.10
N GLY A 401 12.90 -22.00 13.13
CA GLY A 401 13.08 -20.57 12.85
C GLY A 401 14.51 -20.16 13.16
N TYR A 402 15.16 -19.48 12.22
CA TYR A 402 16.60 -19.18 12.34
C TYR A 402 16.85 -18.06 13.36
N LEU A 403 16.02 -17.00 13.34
CA LEU A 403 16.12 -15.85 14.23
C LEU A 403 16.09 -16.26 15.71
N ILE A 404 15.21 -17.20 16.06
CA ILE A 404 14.95 -17.61 17.44
C ILE A 404 15.73 -18.85 17.88
N GLN A 405 16.77 -19.29 17.15
CA GLN A 405 17.52 -20.51 17.49
C GLN A 405 18.09 -20.50 18.90
N ASP A 406 18.65 -19.38 19.36
CA ASP A 406 19.23 -19.29 20.69
C ASP A 406 18.18 -19.14 21.80
N ILE A 407 17.01 -18.56 21.49
CA ILE A 407 15.82 -18.60 22.37
C ILE A 407 15.35 -20.05 22.54
N ILE A 408 15.23 -20.81 21.44
CA ILE A 408 14.87 -22.23 21.47
C ILE A 408 15.88 -23.02 22.31
N ARG A 409 17.18 -22.85 22.06
CA ARG A 409 18.24 -23.50 22.85
C ARG A 409 18.15 -23.15 24.33
N ALA A 410 17.95 -21.87 24.66
CA ALA A 410 17.87 -21.41 26.05
C ALA A 410 16.70 -22.07 26.81
N TYR A 411 15.50 -22.11 26.23
CA TYR A 411 14.35 -22.78 26.84
C TYR A 411 14.51 -24.30 26.91
N ILE A 412 15.02 -24.95 25.86
CA ILE A 412 15.25 -26.41 25.85
C ILE A 412 16.33 -26.82 26.88
N ILE A 413 17.40 -26.04 27.04
CA ILE A 413 18.49 -26.34 28.01
C ILE A 413 18.03 -26.14 29.46
N ASN A 414 17.29 -25.07 29.75
CA ASN A 414 16.88 -24.75 31.13
C ASN A 414 15.60 -25.48 31.58
N HIS A 415 14.64 -25.67 30.68
CA HIS A 415 13.27 -26.13 31.02
C HIS A 415 12.83 -27.39 30.25
N GLY A 416 13.60 -27.84 29.24
CA GLY A 416 13.28 -29.02 28.43
C GLY A 416 12.16 -28.84 27.40
N THR A 417 11.56 -27.65 27.31
CA THR A 417 10.48 -27.31 26.37
C THR A 417 10.47 -25.80 26.10
N LEU A 418 9.98 -25.40 24.93
CA LEU A 418 9.57 -24.02 24.67
C LEU A 418 8.19 -23.77 25.33
N PRO A 419 7.85 -22.55 25.79
CA PRO A 419 6.50 -22.22 26.25
C PRO A 419 5.49 -22.15 25.10
N GLY A 420 4.20 -22.16 25.43
CA GLY A 420 3.11 -21.95 24.46
C GLY A 420 2.78 -20.47 24.23
N VAL A 421 2.96 -19.66 25.27
CA VAL A 421 2.90 -18.19 25.20
C VAL A 421 4.28 -17.62 25.55
N LEU A 422 4.88 -16.86 24.65
CA LEU A 422 6.16 -16.18 24.86
C LEU A 422 5.99 -14.67 24.83
N TYR A 423 6.64 -13.96 25.77
CA TYR A 423 6.85 -12.52 25.70
C TYR A 423 8.36 -12.23 25.79
N ASP A 424 8.90 -11.30 25.00
CA ASP A 424 10.31 -10.94 25.15
C ASP A 424 10.58 -10.16 26.45
N GLY A 425 9.72 -9.21 26.82
CA GLY A 425 9.91 -8.29 27.94
C GLY A 425 11.07 -7.31 27.79
N LEU A 426 11.77 -7.28 26.64
CA LEU A 426 12.99 -6.49 26.44
C LEU A 426 12.65 -4.99 26.34
N GLY A 427 11.66 -4.66 25.52
CA GLY A 427 11.20 -3.28 25.36
C GLY A 427 10.65 -2.68 26.66
N GLU A 428 9.86 -3.45 27.41
CA GLU A 428 9.33 -3.03 28.71
C GLU A 428 10.46 -2.79 29.74
N MET A 429 11.44 -3.70 29.82
CA MET A 429 12.61 -3.55 30.68
C MET A 429 13.39 -2.26 30.36
N LEU A 430 13.67 -2.01 29.08
CA LEU A 430 14.38 -0.82 28.59
C LEU A 430 13.61 0.49 28.83
N ALA A 431 12.28 0.44 28.72
CA ALA A 431 11.41 1.58 29.03
C ALA A 431 11.39 1.88 30.54
N ASN A 432 11.22 0.84 31.36
CA ASN A 432 11.08 0.96 32.82
C ASN A 432 12.38 1.33 33.54
N ASN A 433 13.54 0.84 33.08
CA ASN A 433 14.84 1.21 33.64
C ASN A 433 15.40 2.55 33.09
N GLY A 434 14.69 3.18 32.14
CA GLY A 434 15.05 4.46 31.54
C GLY A 434 16.11 4.39 30.43
N THR A 435 16.65 3.21 30.10
CA THR A 435 17.64 3.04 29.02
C THR A 435 17.07 3.43 27.66
N ALA A 436 15.80 3.13 27.35
CA ALA A 436 15.18 3.54 26.09
C ALA A 436 15.09 5.08 25.97
N ALA A 437 14.86 5.79 27.07
CA ALA A 437 14.88 7.25 27.11
C ALA A 437 16.31 7.82 26.96
N TYR A 438 17.31 7.19 27.59
CA TYR A 438 18.73 7.53 27.43
C TYR A 438 19.22 7.36 25.98
N LEU A 439 18.74 6.31 25.29
CA LEU A 439 19.02 6.03 23.89
C LEU A 439 18.17 6.85 22.90
N GLY A 440 17.33 7.76 23.38
CA GLY A 440 16.52 8.66 22.55
C GLY A 440 15.28 8.04 21.91
N LEU A 441 14.91 6.81 22.28
CA LEU A 441 13.88 6.00 21.59
C LEU A 441 12.43 6.50 21.78
N LYS A 442 12.23 7.63 22.48
CA LYS A 442 10.93 8.25 22.81
C LYS A 442 9.90 7.29 23.46
N GLU A 443 10.37 6.20 24.07
CA GLU A 443 9.61 5.28 24.93
C GLU A 443 9.49 5.83 26.36
N THR A 444 8.28 5.83 26.91
CA THR A 444 8.02 6.16 28.32
C THR A 444 8.01 4.89 29.18
N PRO A 445 8.34 4.96 30.48
CA PRO A 445 8.07 3.85 31.41
C PRO A 445 6.61 3.38 31.31
N PHE A 446 6.36 2.10 31.59
CA PHE A 446 5.02 1.52 31.60
C PHE A 446 4.20 2.14 32.73
N ALA A 447 2.91 2.39 32.45
CA ALA A 447 1.97 3.00 33.37
C ALA A 447 1.86 2.22 34.68
N THR A 448 1.95 2.91 35.81
CA THR A 448 1.99 2.29 37.15
C THR A 448 0.64 1.71 37.61
N ASP A 449 -0.44 1.94 36.86
CA ASP A 449 -1.72 1.25 37.02
C ASP A 449 -1.78 -0.08 36.26
N GLY A 450 -0.81 -0.35 35.38
CA GLY A 450 -0.69 -1.56 34.57
C GLY A 450 -1.35 -1.48 33.19
N SER A 451 -1.90 -0.34 32.78
CA SER A 451 -2.58 -0.19 31.48
C SER A 451 -1.71 -0.48 30.26
N ASP A 452 -0.38 -0.30 30.34
CA ASP A 452 0.57 -0.68 29.29
C ASP A 452 0.89 -2.20 29.25
N ASN A 453 0.55 -2.98 30.27
CA ASN A 453 1.10 -4.32 30.45
C ASN A 453 0.67 -5.34 29.37
N VAL A 454 1.54 -6.34 29.15
CA VAL A 454 1.20 -7.60 28.49
C VAL A 454 0.58 -8.55 29.52
N CYS A 455 -0.73 -8.77 29.39
CA CYS A 455 -1.56 -9.53 30.32
C CYS A 455 -2.14 -10.80 29.68
N ALA A 456 -2.36 -11.82 30.50
CA ALA A 456 -3.02 -13.05 30.12
C ALA A 456 -3.80 -13.67 31.27
N SER A 457 -4.93 -14.31 30.96
CA SER A 457 -5.76 -15.08 31.90
C SER A 457 -6.48 -16.23 31.18
N ASP A 458 -6.88 -17.28 31.90
CA ASP A 458 -7.86 -18.30 31.46
C ASP A 458 -7.63 -19.04 30.11
N ASN A 459 -6.44 -18.93 29.49
CA ASN A 459 -6.06 -19.60 28.23
C ASN A 459 -5.84 -21.14 28.35
N GLY A 460 -6.59 -21.81 29.21
CA GLY A 460 -6.44 -23.23 29.49
C GLY A 460 -5.09 -23.62 30.09
N ASN A 461 -4.68 -24.87 29.86
CA ASN A 461 -3.47 -25.47 30.42
C ASN A 461 -2.24 -25.19 29.55
N VAL A 462 -1.97 -23.90 29.29
CA VAL A 462 -0.81 -23.42 28.51
C VAL A 462 0.33 -22.99 29.43
N SER A 463 1.56 -23.17 28.94
CA SER A 463 2.79 -22.72 29.60
C SER A 463 3.25 -21.36 29.07
N TYR A 464 3.77 -20.53 29.98
CA TYR A 464 4.16 -19.15 29.73
C TYR A 464 5.67 -18.99 29.89
N GLY A 465 6.28 -18.09 29.13
CA GLY A 465 7.67 -17.70 29.32
C GLY A 465 7.93 -16.22 29.03
N ARG A 466 8.98 -15.69 29.66
CA ARG A 466 9.43 -14.31 29.52
C ARG A 466 10.96 -14.24 29.43
N LEU A 467 11.51 -13.58 28.41
CA LEU A 467 12.97 -13.53 28.22
C LEU A 467 13.67 -12.54 29.15
N TYR A 468 13.17 -11.31 29.29
CA TYR A 468 13.78 -10.24 30.09
C TYR A 468 12.80 -9.72 31.14
N ALA A 469 13.14 -9.85 32.42
CA ALA A 469 12.31 -9.36 33.53
C ALA A 469 12.51 -7.86 33.78
N ASN A 470 11.50 -7.17 34.31
CA ASN A 470 11.61 -5.75 34.70
C ASN A 470 12.68 -5.47 35.77
N SER A 471 13.15 -6.49 36.49
CA SER A 471 14.24 -6.41 37.46
C SER A 471 15.63 -6.61 36.84
N ASN A 472 15.73 -6.96 35.55
CA ASN A 472 16.98 -7.21 34.86
C ASN A 472 17.62 -5.87 34.42
N THR A 473 18.96 -5.83 34.46
CA THR A 473 19.79 -4.65 34.18
C THR A 473 20.89 -4.94 33.16
N ASP A 474 20.93 -6.15 32.59
CA ASP A 474 21.94 -6.59 31.62
C ASP A 474 21.24 -7.12 30.36
N ILE A 475 21.22 -6.31 29.31
CA ILE A 475 20.62 -6.64 28.01
C ILE A 475 21.29 -7.85 27.33
N SER A 476 22.49 -8.26 27.77
CA SER A 476 23.21 -9.40 27.17
C SER A 476 22.85 -10.76 27.79
N ILE A 477 22.07 -10.77 28.89
CA ILE A 477 21.71 -11.98 29.62
C ILE A 477 20.19 -12.02 29.86
N ALA A 478 19.49 -12.84 29.10
CA ALA A 478 18.07 -13.14 29.32
C ALA A 478 17.86 -13.97 30.60
N ASP A 479 16.78 -13.68 31.34
CA ASP A 479 16.30 -14.42 32.51
C ASP A 479 15.74 -15.81 32.14
N VAL A 480 15.18 -15.95 30.93
CA VAL A 480 14.55 -17.18 30.40
C VAL A 480 13.52 -17.77 31.39
N GLN A 481 12.61 -16.92 31.87
CA GLN A 481 11.59 -17.29 32.85
C GLN A 481 10.56 -18.24 32.23
N TYR A 482 10.11 -19.24 32.99
CA TYR A 482 9.15 -20.24 32.52
C TYR A 482 8.19 -20.67 33.63
N GLU A 483 6.89 -20.71 33.31
CA GLU A 483 5.84 -21.29 34.15
C GLU A 483 5.07 -22.34 33.33
N LYS A 484 5.12 -23.61 33.75
CA LYS A 484 4.40 -24.71 33.08
C LYS A 484 2.89 -24.50 33.02
N THR A 485 2.34 -23.76 33.97
CA THR A 485 0.95 -23.32 34.09
C THR A 485 0.99 -21.96 34.79
N GLN A 486 0.18 -21.00 34.35
CA GLN A 486 0.27 -19.63 34.86
C GLN A 486 0.14 -19.53 36.38
N ASN A 487 1.09 -18.85 37.01
CA ASN A 487 1.08 -18.56 38.44
C ASN A 487 1.34 -17.07 38.71
N ALA A 488 2.34 -16.47 38.05
CA ALA A 488 2.67 -15.05 38.11
C ALA A 488 3.04 -14.40 36.76
N LEU A 489 3.54 -15.15 35.77
CA LEU A 489 3.94 -14.58 34.48
C LEU A 489 2.71 -14.06 33.70
N LEU A 490 2.83 -12.82 33.22
CA LEU A 490 1.77 -12.08 32.49
C LEU A 490 0.43 -11.98 33.24
N LYS A 491 0.41 -12.22 34.56
CA LYS A 491 -0.84 -12.42 35.31
C LYS A 491 -1.46 -11.10 35.75
N CYS A 492 -2.16 -10.49 34.81
CA CYS A 492 -2.99 -9.29 34.98
C CYS A 492 -4.19 -9.34 34.03
N THR A 493 -5.03 -8.32 34.04
CA THR A 493 -6.22 -8.18 33.21
C THR A 493 -6.24 -6.77 32.61
N GLN A 494 -6.51 -6.64 31.31
CA GLN A 494 -6.81 -5.34 30.71
C GLN A 494 -8.32 -5.13 30.56
N VAL A 495 -8.70 -3.94 30.08
CA VAL A 495 -10.06 -3.65 29.61
C VAL A 495 -10.17 -4.10 28.15
N SER A 496 -11.23 -4.84 27.82
CA SER A 496 -11.51 -5.27 26.44
C SER A 496 -11.61 -4.10 25.47
N LEU A 497 -11.11 -4.31 24.26
CA LEU A 497 -11.05 -3.28 23.23
C LEU A 497 -12.43 -3.08 22.59
N PRO A 498 -12.76 -1.84 22.18
CA PRO A 498 -14.07 -1.51 21.62
C PRO A 498 -14.33 -2.25 20.31
N VAL A 499 -15.60 -2.59 20.06
CA VAL A 499 -16.00 -3.28 18.82
C VAL A 499 -15.69 -2.43 17.59
N HIS A 500 -14.97 -3.01 16.62
CA HIS A 500 -14.65 -2.35 15.37
C HIS A 500 -15.67 -2.68 14.28
N THR A 501 -16.12 -1.64 13.58
CA THR A 501 -17.15 -1.71 12.56
C THR A 501 -16.74 -0.92 11.31
N VAL A 502 -17.28 -1.32 10.16
CA VAL A 502 -17.00 -0.68 8.86
C VAL A 502 -18.28 -0.12 8.26
N THR A 503 -18.18 1.07 7.70
CA THR A 503 -19.29 1.74 7.01
C THR A 503 -19.13 1.61 5.50
N PHE A 504 -20.09 0.97 4.84
CA PHE A 504 -20.13 0.82 3.39
C PHE A 504 -21.49 1.31 2.87
N ALA A 505 -21.49 2.30 1.96
CA ALA A 505 -22.71 2.90 1.39
C ALA A 505 -23.78 3.32 2.43
N GLY A 506 -23.36 3.73 3.64
CA GLY A 506 -24.24 4.10 4.74
C GLY A 506 -24.81 2.94 5.56
N GLN A 507 -24.45 1.70 5.25
CA GLN A 507 -24.71 0.51 6.06
C GLN A 507 -23.47 0.20 6.93
N VAL A 508 -23.68 -0.36 8.13
CA VAL A 508 -22.60 -0.70 9.07
C VAL A 508 -22.52 -2.22 9.20
N PHE A 509 -21.30 -2.75 9.11
CA PHE A 509 -20.98 -4.18 9.22
C PHE A 509 -19.95 -4.38 10.35
N GLY A 510 -20.05 -5.49 11.08
CA GLY A 510 -19.17 -5.78 12.20
C GLY A 510 -19.76 -6.75 13.22
N CYS A 511 -18.93 -7.14 14.19
CA CYS A 511 -19.27 -8.07 15.25
C CYS A 511 -20.54 -7.60 15.98
N GLY A 512 -21.62 -8.39 15.97
CA GLY A 512 -22.85 -8.07 16.71
C GLY A 512 -23.70 -6.96 16.09
N VAL A 513 -23.33 -6.45 14.90
CA VAL A 513 -24.09 -5.45 14.15
C VAL A 513 -24.91 -6.10 13.03
N ASP A 514 -24.25 -6.90 12.19
CA ASP A 514 -24.88 -7.63 11.08
C ASP A 514 -24.74 -9.16 11.18
N ASP A 515 -24.01 -9.66 12.19
CA ASP A 515 -24.00 -11.08 12.58
C ASP A 515 -24.19 -11.28 14.09
N ASN A 516 -24.46 -12.53 14.50
CA ASN A 516 -24.70 -12.92 15.89
C ASN A 516 -23.46 -13.55 16.56
N THR A 517 -22.26 -13.08 16.25
CA THR A 517 -21.02 -13.60 16.85
C THR A 517 -20.98 -13.34 18.37
N ALA A 518 -20.33 -14.23 19.14
CA ALA A 518 -20.12 -14.06 20.57
C ALA A 518 -18.82 -13.29 20.86
N GLY A 519 -18.81 -12.44 21.89
CA GLY A 519 -17.69 -11.52 22.18
C GLY A 519 -17.83 -10.12 21.58
N CYS A 520 -18.99 -9.79 21.03
CA CYS A 520 -19.32 -8.46 20.48
C CYS A 520 -19.94 -7.51 21.53
N ASP A 521 -19.96 -7.91 22.81
CA ASP A 521 -20.51 -7.15 23.93
C ASP A 521 -19.55 -6.08 24.50
N GLY A 522 -18.37 -5.93 23.87
CA GLY A 522 -17.32 -4.96 24.18
C GLY A 522 -17.65 -3.49 23.86
N GLY A 523 -18.69 -2.94 24.48
CA GLY A 523 -18.85 -1.49 24.66
C GLY A 523 -19.12 -0.65 23.40
N VAL A 524 -18.40 0.47 23.26
CA VAL A 524 -18.69 1.51 22.26
C VAL A 524 -18.27 1.05 20.87
N LEU A 525 -19.19 1.08 19.91
CA LEU A 525 -18.89 0.83 18.50
C LEU A 525 -17.95 1.92 17.95
N VAL A 526 -16.82 1.52 17.37
CA VAL A 526 -15.89 2.39 16.66
C VAL A 526 -16.00 2.09 15.16
N GLY A 527 -16.43 3.07 14.36
CA GLY A 527 -16.60 2.91 12.91
C GLY A 527 -16.47 4.24 12.16
N GLY A 528 -15.88 4.20 10.98
CA GLY A 528 -15.51 5.39 10.21
C GLY A 528 -16.61 5.86 9.27
N GLY A 529 -17.30 6.95 9.64
CA GLY A 529 -18.16 7.71 8.71
C GLY A 529 -17.35 8.56 7.70
N GLY A 530 -16.30 7.97 7.11
CA GLY A 530 -15.33 8.66 6.29
C GLY A 530 -15.88 9.06 4.92
N THR A 531 -15.62 10.30 4.51
CA THR A 531 -15.84 10.80 3.15
C THR A 531 -14.49 11.08 2.50
N ILE A 532 -14.19 10.47 1.35
CA ILE A 532 -13.20 11.08 0.45
C ILE A 532 -13.85 12.28 -0.25
N GLY A 533 -13.09 13.34 -0.51
CA GLY A 533 -13.67 14.65 -0.86
C GLY A 533 -14.47 14.59 -2.15
N GLU A 534 -15.75 15.00 -2.11
CA GLU A 534 -16.62 14.95 -3.27
C GLU A 534 -16.40 16.18 -4.18
N GLY A 535 -15.80 15.96 -5.35
CA GLY A 535 -15.89 16.90 -6.47
C GLY A 535 -17.22 16.75 -7.21
N GLU A 536 -17.82 17.88 -7.62
CA GLU A 536 -18.86 17.90 -8.66
C GLU A 536 -18.25 18.41 -9.98
N GLY A 537 -17.78 17.50 -10.82
CA GLY A 537 -17.53 17.81 -12.23
C GLY A 537 -16.54 16.86 -12.89
N GLY A 538 -17.00 16.17 -13.93
CA GLY A 538 -16.19 15.39 -14.88
C GLY A 538 -16.89 15.34 -16.24
N LEU A 539 -16.33 14.66 -17.25
CA LEU A 539 -17.10 14.32 -18.46
C LEU A 539 -17.87 13.02 -18.23
N VAL A 540 -19.20 13.07 -18.36
CA VAL A 540 -20.04 11.86 -18.32
C VAL A 540 -19.71 10.98 -19.52
N GLY A 541 -18.98 9.89 -19.28
CA GLY A 541 -18.49 8.98 -20.32
C GLY A 541 -17.50 9.66 -21.27
N ASP A 542 -17.89 9.79 -22.54
CA ASP A 542 -17.06 10.43 -23.58
C ASP A 542 -17.49 11.84 -23.97
N GLY A 543 -18.44 12.44 -23.22
CA GLY A 543 -18.98 13.76 -23.51
C GLY A 543 -19.72 13.85 -24.85
N ASP A 544 -19.74 15.03 -25.45
CA ASP A 544 -20.50 15.30 -26.68
C ASP A 544 -19.74 14.84 -27.94
N GLN A 545 -19.88 13.57 -28.25
CA GLN A 545 -19.38 12.92 -29.46
C GLN A 545 -19.86 13.58 -30.78
N SER A 546 -20.89 14.43 -30.77
CA SER A 546 -21.34 15.12 -31.99
C SER A 546 -20.32 16.15 -32.49
N LEU A 547 -19.45 16.64 -31.58
CA LEU A 547 -18.38 17.62 -31.82
C LEU A 547 -17.14 17.02 -32.52
N CYS A 548 -17.01 15.70 -32.57
CA CYS A 548 -15.85 14.99 -33.12
C CYS A 548 -15.86 14.99 -34.66
N LYS A 549 -15.71 16.18 -35.23
CA LYS A 549 -15.74 16.47 -36.67
C LYS A 549 -14.85 17.69 -36.95
N ALA A 550 -13.61 17.44 -37.36
CA ALA A 550 -12.68 18.51 -37.74
C ALA A 550 -13.28 19.39 -38.86
N THR A 551 -13.29 20.71 -38.67
CA THR A 551 -13.77 21.67 -39.66
C THR A 551 -12.81 22.85 -39.83
N GLY A 552 -12.47 23.18 -41.08
CA GLY A 552 -11.48 24.21 -41.39
C GLY A 552 -10.05 23.82 -41.00
N SER A 553 -9.20 24.82 -40.76
CA SER A 553 -7.76 24.68 -40.48
C SER A 553 -7.37 25.05 -39.04
N ASN A 554 -8.34 25.15 -38.14
CA ASN A 554 -8.14 25.57 -36.74
C ASN A 554 -8.35 24.39 -35.80
N VAL A 555 -7.62 24.40 -34.68
CA VAL A 555 -7.79 23.45 -33.57
C VAL A 555 -9.25 23.45 -33.08
N SER A 556 -9.84 22.27 -32.92
CA SER A 556 -11.25 22.10 -32.55
C SER A 556 -11.41 22.14 -31.02
N TRP A 557 -11.25 23.34 -30.45
CA TRP A 557 -11.26 23.59 -29.00
C TRP A 557 -12.51 23.10 -28.27
N ASP A 558 -13.71 23.22 -28.86
CA ASP A 558 -14.94 22.69 -28.29
C ASP A 558 -14.89 21.16 -28.12
N ALA A 559 -14.38 20.44 -29.12
CA ALA A 559 -14.22 19.00 -29.05
C ALA A 559 -13.21 18.61 -27.96
N LEU A 560 -12.05 19.27 -27.89
CA LEU A 560 -11.04 19.03 -26.85
C LEU A 560 -11.63 19.18 -25.43
N LEU A 561 -12.36 20.28 -25.19
CA LEU A 561 -12.94 20.59 -23.89
C LEU A 561 -14.13 19.69 -23.50
N LYS A 562 -14.88 19.16 -24.47
CA LYS A 562 -16.21 18.55 -24.23
C LYS A 562 -16.37 17.10 -24.71
N ALA A 563 -15.37 16.51 -25.37
CA ALA A 563 -15.46 15.17 -25.93
C ALA A 563 -14.13 14.40 -25.92
N ASN A 564 -14.21 13.09 -25.69
CA ASN A 564 -13.12 12.12 -25.92
C ASN A 564 -13.30 11.54 -27.32
N CYS A 565 -12.69 12.15 -28.36
CA CYS A 565 -13.04 11.82 -29.74
C CYS A 565 -12.45 10.48 -30.19
N PRO A 566 -13.15 9.71 -31.06
CA PRO A 566 -12.69 8.39 -31.48
C PRO A 566 -11.40 8.44 -32.30
N LYS A 567 -11.14 9.55 -33.01
CA LYS A 567 -9.97 9.75 -33.88
C LYS A 567 -9.16 10.96 -33.44
N LEU A 568 -7.84 10.87 -33.58
CA LEU A 568 -6.92 11.98 -33.35
C LEU A 568 -7.16 13.12 -34.36
N SER A 569 -7.55 12.78 -35.61
CA SER A 569 -7.88 13.76 -36.65
C SER A 569 -8.97 14.77 -36.24
N ASP A 570 -9.92 14.35 -35.41
CA ASP A 570 -11.14 15.12 -35.14
C ASP A 570 -10.89 16.40 -34.34
N TYR A 571 -9.77 16.45 -33.59
CA TYR A 571 -9.32 17.65 -32.88
C TYR A 571 -8.60 18.68 -33.76
N ASN A 572 -8.24 18.32 -35.00
CA ASN A 572 -7.54 19.18 -35.96
C ASN A 572 -6.26 19.85 -35.41
N LEU A 573 -5.46 19.08 -34.66
CA LEU A 573 -4.24 19.59 -34.00
C LEU A 573 -3.10 19.89 -34.98
N PHE A 574 -3.00 19.15 -36.09
CA PHE A 574 -1.90 19.21 -37.04
C PHE A 574 -2.37 19.59 -38.45
N SER A 575 -1.52 20.28 -39.23
CA SER A 575 -1.83 20.71 -40.60
C SER A 575 -1.83 19.55 -41.61
N ASP A 576 -1.13 18.46 -41.30
CA ASP A 576 -1.31 17.14 -41.88
C ASP A 576 -1.68 16.16 -40.76
N ALA A 577 -2.91 15.65 -40.77
CA ALA A 577 -3.41 14.70 -39.80
C ALA A 577 -2.63 13.37 -39.77
N LYS A 578 -1.80 13.08 -40.79
CA LYS A 578 -0.93 11.90 -40.86
C LYS A 578 0.45 12.10 -40.21
N ASN A 579 0.81 13.35 -39.89
CA ASN A 579 2.16 13.71 -39.47
C ASN A 579 2.15 14.49 -38.15
N PRO A 580 1.99 13.81 -37.00
CA PRO A 580 1.85 14.43 -35.69
C PRO A 580 3.21 14.81 -35.06
N THR A 581 4.26 14.98 -35.89
CA THR A 581 5.64 15.26 -35.47
C THR A 581 6.12 16.63 -35.94
N THR A 582 5.32 17.37 -36.71
CA THR A 582 5.60 18.71 -37.21
C THR A 582 4.28 19.43 -37.54
N GLY A 583 4.35 20.67 -38.04
CA GLY A 583 3.18 21.40 -38.54
C GLY A 583 1.98 21.51 -37.59
N PRO A 584 2.15 21.96 -36.34
CA PRO A 584 1.02 22.20 -35.45
C PRO A 584 0.11 23.30 -36.04
N ASN A 585 -1.20 23.15 -35.89
CA ASN A 585 -2.17 24.20 -36.21
C ASN A 585 -2.14 25.33 -35.16
N SER A 586 -2.90 26.38 -35.42
CA SER A 586 -2.90 27.65 -34.65
C SER A 586 -3.02 27.44 -33.13
N GLY A 587 -1.99 27.87 -32.41
CA GLY A 587 -1.86 27.76 -30.95
C GLY A 587 -0.82 26.74 -30.46
N GLY A 588 -0.35 25.83 -31.31
CA GLY A 588 0.63 24.80 -30.95
C GLY A 588 2.09 25.23 -31.08
N VAL A 589 2.90 24.93 -30.06
CA VAL A 589 4.35 25.23 -30.01
C VAL A 589 5.14 23.93 -29.75
N PRO A 590 6.14 23.57 -30.59
CA PRO A 590 6.98 22.40 -30.34
C PRO A 590 7.94 22.60 -29.17
N TYR A 591 8.29 21.52 -28.49
CA TYR A 591 9.33 21.50 -27.47
C TYR A 591 9.95 20.11 -27.29
N ASP A 592 11.12 20.05 -26.67
CA ASP A 592 11.78 18.82 -26.24
C ASP A 592 12.42 18.98 -24.84
N LEU A 593 12.84 17.88 -24.22
CA LEU A 593 13.42 17.88 -22.87
C LEU A 593 14.95 17.75 -22.92
N ASN A 594 15.67 18.16 -21.87
CA ASN A 594 17.12 17.94 -21.75
C ASN A 594 17.43 16.45 -21.63
N THR A 595 16.77 15.76 -20.71
CA THR A 595 16.77 14.30 -20.55
C THR A 595 15.32 13.81 -20.57
N GLN A 596 15.07 12.66 -21.18
CA GLN A 596 13.71 12.20 -21.48
C GLN A 596 13.30 10.97 -20.65
N LEU A 597 12.01 10.84 -20.37
CA LEU A 597 11.45 9.58 -19.87
C LEU A 597 11.62 8.48 -20.94
N PHE A 598 12.16 7.34 -20.54
CA PHE A 598 12.38 6.18 -21.39
C PHE A 598 11.05 5.49 -21.74
N THR A 599 10.96 4.97 -22.95
CA THR A 599 9.80 4.19 -23.44
C THR A 599 10.30 3.37 -24.62
N ASP A 600 10.88 2.19 -24.35
CA ASP A 600 11.36 1.22 -25.34
C ASP A 600 12.10 1.83 -26.54
N TYR A 601 13.07 2.71 -26.27
CA TYR A 601 13.83 3.48 -27.25
C TYR A 601 13.03 4.34 -28.25
N ALA A 602 11.70 4.49 -28.11
CA ALA A 602 10.87 5.31 -28.98
C ALA A 602 11.21 6.81 -28.89
N SER A 603 11.36 7.45 -30.05
CA SER A 603 11.47 8.90 -30.22
C SER A 603 10.15 9.58 -29.87
N LYS A 604 10.21 10.80 -29.32
CA LYS A 604 9.06 11.48 -28.68
C LYS A 604 8.93 12.92 -29.19
N TYR A 605 7.92 13.15 -30.03
CA TYR A 605 7.61 14.47 -30.57
C TYR A 605 6.54 15.15 -29.72
N ARG A 606 6.80 16.39 -29.25
CA ARG A 606 5.93 17.07 -28.29
C ARG A 606 5.52 18.46 -28.73
N PHE A 607 4.28 18.80 -28.41
CA PHE A 607 3.69 20.11 -28.65
C PHE A 607 2.87 20.54 -27.45
N VAL A 608 2.84 21.83 -27.17
CA VAL A 608 1.91 22.44 -26.21
C VAL A 608 1.00 23.41 -26.95
N TYR A 609 -0.30 23.33 -26.70
CA TYR A 609 -1.31 24.22 -27.26
C TYR A 609 -1.99 24.96 -26.11
N LEU A 610 -2.09 26.29 -26.18
CA LEU A 610 -2.86 27.12 -25.24
C LEU A 610 -4.00 27.83 -25.98
N PRO A 611 -5.17 28.06 -25.36
CA PRO A 611 -6.21 28.91 -25.91
C PRO A 611 -5.72 30.35 -26.11
N ALA A 612 -6.27 31.05 -27.11
CA ALA A 612 -5.80 32.38 -27.49
C ALA A 612 -5.82 33.38 -26.32
N GLY A 613 -4.65 33.98 -26.03
CA GLY A 613 -4.46 34.96 -24.96
C GLY A 613 -4.22 34.38 -23.56
N GLN A 614 -4.34 33.06 -23.38
CA GLN A 614 -4.06 32.38 -22.11
C GLN A 614 -2.56 32.10 -21.94
N LYS A 615 -2.09 31.98 -20.69
CA LYS A 615 -0.67 31.79 -20.34
C LYS A 615 -0.51 30.76 -19.22
N ALA A 616 0.55 29.96 -19.29
CA ALA A 616 0.99 29.12 -18.17
C ALA A 616 1.89 29.92 -17.22
N SER A 617 1.78 29.67 -15.91
CA SER A 617 2.60 30.31 -14.88
C SER A 617 3.87 29.50 -14.58
N TYR A 618 5.00 30.20 -14.41
CA TYR A 618 6.28 29.60 -14.05
C TYR A 618 6.21 28.85 -12.70
N SER A 619 6.83 27.66 -12.64
CA SER A 619 7.07 26.89 -11.43
C SER A 619 8.56 26.51 -11.38
N GLU A 620 9.19 26.72 -10.22
CA GLU A 620 10.59 26.38 -9.99
C GLU A 620 10.79 24.86 -9.82
N LYS A 621 9.89 24.23 -9.05
CA LYS A 621 10.04 22.84 -8.59
C LYS A 621 9.21 21.84 -9.38
N GLU A 622 8.06 22.25 -9.90
CA GLU A 622 7.12 21.35 -10.56
C GLU A 622 6.93 21.69 -12.05
N ALA A 623 5.92 21.09 -12.69
CA ALA A 623 5.50 21.52 -14.01
C ALA A 623 4.88 22.92 -13.95
N PHE A 624 4.85 23.61 -15.09
CA PHE A 624 4.13 24.87 -15.21
C PHE A 624 2.64 24.67 -14.92
N ASP A 625 2.06 25.67 -14.24
CA ASP A 625 0.62 25.77 -14.04
C ASP A 625 -0.02 26.24 -15.34
N PHE A 626 -0.63 25.32 -16.10
CA PHE A 626 -1.25 25.63 -17.39
C PHE A 626 -2.71 26.00 -17.23
N PRO A 627 -3.22 26.97 -18.00
CA PRO A 627 -4.62 27.38 -17.95
C PRO A 627 -5.55 26.29 -18.52
N VAL A 628 -6.82 26.32 -18.12
CA VAL A 628 -7.88 25.45 -18.67
C VAL A 628 -7.95 25.64 -20.19
N GLY A 629 -8.15 24.52 -20.91
CA GLY A 629 -8.10 24.42 -22.36
C GLY A 629 -6.71 24.13 -22.91
N SER A 630 -5.67 24.05 -22.09
CA SER A 630 -4.32 23.67 -22.56
C SER A 630 -4.26 22.19 -22.98
N VAL A 631 -3.49 21.90 -24.04
CA VAL A 631 -3.24 20.53 -24.50
C VAL A 631 -1.75 20.27 -24.59
N ILE A 632 -1.28 19.19 -23.98
CA ILE A 632 0.07 18.65 -24.18
C ILE A 632 -0.05 17.41 -25.06
N VAL A 633 0.57 17.44 -26.23
CA VAL A 633 0.61 16.31 -27.18
C VAL A 633 1.98 15.64 -27.11
N LYS A 634 2.00 14.31 -27.12
CA LYS A 634 3.22 13.50 -27.18
C LYS A 634 3.02 12.31 -28.13
N SER A 635 3.61 12.40 -29.33
CA SER A 635 3.61 11.35 -30.35
C SER A 635 4.87 10.50 -30.22
N PHE A 636 4.72 9.17 -30.24
CA PHE A 636 5.80 8.21 -30.12
C PHE A 636 6.04 7.51 -31.45
N ALA A 637 7.29 7.51 -31.91
CA ALA A 637 7.73 6.84 -33.11
C ALA A 637 8.89 5.89 -32.79
N LEU A 638 8.80 4.65 -33.25
CA LEU A 638 9.81 3.62 -32.98
C LEU A 638 10.82 3.55 -34.14
N PRO A 639 12.13 3.76 -33.89
CA PRO A 639 13.14 3.59 -34.92
C PRO A 639 13.33 2.11 -35.29
N SER A 640 13.58 1.85 -36.57
CA SER A 640 14.04 0.53 -37.03
C SER A 640 15.45 0.18 -36.51
N ASP A 641 16.25 1.20 -36.19
CA ASP A 641 17.60 1.11 -35.64
C ASP A 641 17.84 2.35 -34.75
N THR A 642 18.17 2.17 -33.46
CA THR A 642 18.31 3.31 -32.53
C THR A 642 19.45 4.27 -32.90
N SER A 643 20.41 3.84 -33.73
CA SER A 643 21.44 4.72 -34.29
C SER A 643 20.94 5.62 -35.44
N LYS A 644 19.71 5.40 -35.92
CA LYS A 644 19.09 6.08 -37.08
C LYS A 644 17.76 6.72 -36.70
N ARG A 645 17.77 7.67 -35.76
CA ARG A 645 16.58 8.42 -35.33
C ARG A 645 16.08 9.42 -36.39
N GLY A 646 14.88 9.96 -36.14
CA GLY A 646 14.18 10.91 -36.99
C GLY A 646 13.10 10.24 -37.86
N ILE A 647 11.92 10.87 -37.96
CA ILE A 647 10.67 10.30 -38.51
C ILE A 647 10.75 9.62 -39.89
N SER A 648 11.76 9.90 -40.71
CA SER A 648 12.00 9.17 -41.97
C SER A 648 12.50 7.72 -41.80
N ASN A 649 12.94 7.36 -40.59
CA ASN A 649 13.52 6.07 -40.23
C ASN A 649 12.69 5.31 -39.16
N GLU A 650 11.56 5.89 -38.76
CA GLU A 650 10.75 5.52 -37.60
C GLU A 650 9.29 5.25 -38.01
N SER A 651 8.58 4.40 -37.26
CA SER A 651 7.15 4.16 -37.43
C SER A 651 6.35 4.76 -36.26
N LEU A 652 5.32 5.55 -36.55
CA LEU A 652 4.37 6.04 -35.53
C LEU A 652 3.64 4.85 -34.86
N ILE A 653 3.67 4.80 -33.54
CA ILE A 653 3.00 3.77 -32.73
C ILE A 653 1.76 4.35 -32.05
N GLU A 654 1.94 5.45 -31.32
CA GLU A 654 0.88 6.08 -30.53
C GLU A 654 1.03 7.61 -30.45
N THR A 655 -0.05 8.30 -30.10
CA THR A 655 -0.04 9.71 -29.68
C THR A 655 -0.89 9.84 -28.41
N ARG A 656 -0.31 10.40 -27.34
CA ARG A 656 -1.05 10.71 -26.10
C ARG A 656 -1.35 12.19 -26.05
N LEU A 657 -2.59 12.52 -25.70
CA LEU A 657 -3.02 13.87 -25.34
C LEU A 657 -3.17 13.95 -23.82
N LEU A 658 -2.69 15.03 -23.20
CA LEU A 658 -3.17 15.50 -21.90
C LEU A 658 -3.97 16.78 -22.16
N ILE A 659 -5.24 16.80 -21.81
CA ILE A 659 -6.14 17.95 -22.04
C ILE A 659 -6.55 18.50 -20.67
N HIS A 660 -6.18 19.75 -20.38
CA HIS A 660 -6.65 20.44 -19.19
C HIS A 660 -8.08 20.95 -19.45
N ARG A 661 -9.05 20.36 -18.77
CA ARG A 661 -10.48 20.73 -18.80
C ARG A 661 -10.82 21.55 -17.54
N PRO A 662 -12.04 22.13 -17.41
CA PRO A 662 -12.42 22.86 -16.21
C PRO A 662 -12.44 22.01 -14.93
N THR A 663 -12.42 20.68 -15.07
CA THR A 663 -12.44 19.71 -13.97
C THR A 663 -11.02 19.29 -13.61
N GLY A 664 -10.25 18.78 -14.58
CA GLY A 664 -8.86 18.34 -14.39
C GLY A 664 -8.15 18.01 -15.70
N TRP A 665 -7.03 17.28 -15.59
CA TRP A 665 -6.23 16.84 -16.74
C TRP A 665 -6.61 15.44 -17.23
N SER A 666 -7.43 15.36 -18.28
CA SER A 666 -7.78 14.09 -18.89
C SER A 666 -6.65 13.56 -19.79
N ALA A 667 -6.27 12.30 -19.64
CA ALA A 667 -5.27 11.63 -20.47
C ALA A 667 -5.93 10.71 -21.52
N LEU A 668 -5.64 10.94 -22.81
CA LEU A 668 -6.22 10.18 -23.92
C LEU A 668 -5.13 9.55 -24.80
N PRO A 669 -4.93 8.23 -24.77
CA PRO A 669 -4.00 7.50 -25.63
C PRO A 669 -4.64 7.12 -26.97
N TYR A 670 -3.97 7.42 -28.09
CA TYR A 670 -4.39 7.07 -29.45
C TYR A 670 -3.38 6.13 -30.11
N VAL A 671 -3.83 5.07 -30.77
CA VAL A 671 -2.99 4.08 -31.47
C VAL A 671 -3.04 4.31 -32.98
N TRP A 672 -1.87 4.39 -33.63
CA TRP A 672 -1.75 4.64 -35.06
C TRP A 672 -2.08 3.40 -35.89
N ASN A 673 -2.99 3.56 -36.86
CA ASN A 673 -3.39 2.49 -37.78
C ASN A 673 -2.21 1.99 -38.65
N ALA A 674 -2.40 0.86 -39.34
CA ALA A 674 -1.32 0.17 -40.06
C ALA A 674 -0.76 0.98 -41.23
N ASP A 675 -1.62 1.72 -41.94
CA ASP A 675 -1.31 2.59 -43.07
C ASP A 675 -0.91 4.02 -42.67
N LYS A 676 -0.83 4.31 -41.35
CA LYS A 676 -0.38 5.58 -40.76
C LYS A 676 -1.13 6.81 -41.29
N THR A 677 -2.44 6.66 -41.48
CA THR A 677 -3.33 7.74 -41.95
C THR A 677 -4.06 8.46 -40.83
N ASP A 678 -4.20 7.85 -39.65
CA ASP A 678 -4.89 8.39 -38.47
C ASP A 678 -4.56 7.54 -37.23
N ALA A 679 -4.98 8.00 -36.04
CA ALA A 679 -4.89 7.23 -34.80
C ALA A 679 -6.24 7.19 -34.06
N THR A 680 -6.56 6.03 -33.48
CA THR A 680 -7.85 5.76 -32.82
C THR A 680 -7.70 5.73 -31.30
N LEU A 681 -8.65 6.30 -30.55
CA LEU A 681 -8.67 6.31 -29.09
C LEU A 681 -8.68 4.88 -28.53
N ALA A 682 -7.65 4.52 -27.77
CA ALA A 682 -7.44 3.18 -27.23
C ALA A 682 -7.56 3.20 -25.71
N LYS A 683 -8.79 3.35 -25.19
CA LYS A 683 -9.03 3.60 -23.75
C LYS A 683 -8.34 2.58 -22.83
N ALA A 684 -8.48 1.29 -23.13
CA ALA A 684 -7.88 0.18 -22.40
C ALA A 684 -6.37 -0.01 -22.69
N GLY A 685 -5.74 0.91 -23.41
CA GLY A 685 -4.39 0.76 -23.93
C GLY A 685 -4.34 -0.15 -25.16
N ALA A 686 -3.14 -0.54 -25.55
CA ALA A 686 -2.91 -1.53 -26.58
C ALA A 686 -1.55 -2.20 -26.41
N ILE A 687 -1.45 -3.47 -26.81
CA ILE A 687 -0.20 -4.23 -26.85
C ILE A 687 0.10 -4.56 -28.31
N SER A 688 1.34 -4.35 -28.74
CA SER A 688 1.79 -4.74 -30.08
C SER A 688 3.20 -5.33 -30.03
N SER A 689 3.42 -6.43 -30.74
CA SER A 689 4.77 -6.95 -30.94
C SER A 689 5.55 -6.02 -31.88
N GLN A 690 6.74 -5.64 -31.46
CA GLN A 690 7.64 -4.73 -32.16
C GLN A 690 9.05 -5.31 -32.24
N THR A 691 9.85 -4.83 -33.20
CA THR A 691 11.24 -5.24 -33.36
C THR A 691 12.08 -4.04 -33.80
N LEU A 692 13.26 -3.87 -33.19
CA LEU A 692 14.24 -2.84 -33.55
C LEU A 692 15.68 -3.37 -33.47
N SER A 693 16.62 -2.67 -34.11
CA SER A 693 18.06 -2.85 -33.90
C SER A 693 18.56 -1.90 -32.82
N HIS A 694 19.23 -2.41 -31.79
CA HIS A 694 19.95 -1.63 -30.79
C HIS A 694 21.39 -2.14 -30.68
N LYS A 695 22.38 -1.26 -30.85
CA LYS A 695 23.83 -1.59 -30.81
C LYS A 695 24.29 -2.75 -31.72
N GLY A 696 23.47 -3.13 -32.70
CA GLY A 696 23.70 -4.25 -33.62
C GLY A 696 22.93 -5.54 -33.28
N GLU A 697 22.26 -5.58 -32.11
CA GLU A 697 21.40 -6.69 -31.70
C GLU A 697 19.93 -6.41 -32.09
N SER A 698 19.19 -7.46 -32.42
CA SER A 698 17.77 -7.36 -32.79
C SER A 698 16.89 -7.66 -31.58
N LEU A 699 16.24 -6.62 -31.04
CA LEU A 699 15.36 -6.71 -29.88
C LEU A 699 13.91 -6.85 -30.34
N THR A 700 13.26 -7.96 -29.96
CA THR A 700 11.82 -8.20 -30.17
C THR A 700 11.10 -8.17 -28.84
N PHE A 701 10.03 -7.37 -28.74
CA PHE A 701 9.34 -7.10 -27.47
C PHE A 701 7.88 -6.69 -27.71
N ASN A 702 7.07 -6.72 -26.66
CA ASN A 702 5.70 -6.20 -26.70
C ASN A 702 5.69 -4.73 -26.27
N TYR A 703 5.52 -3.80 -27.21
CA TYR A 703 5.32 -2.38 -26.88
C TYR A 703 3.93 -2.19 -26.26
N MET A 704 3.89 -1.52 -25.10
CA MET A 704 2.67 -1.28 -24.33
C MET A 704 2.25 0.20 -24.37
N VAL A 705 1.14 0.47 -25.05
CA VAL A 705 0.40 1.73 -24.94
C VAL A 705 -0.47 1.62 -23.68
N PRO A 706 -0.28 2.47 -22.66
CA PRO A 706 -1.03 2.36 -21.40
C PRO A 706 -2.49 2.78 -21.57
N SER A 707 -3.35 2.22 -20.72
CA SER A 707 -4.75 2.65 -20.60
C SER A 707 -4.88 4.05 -19.99
N MET A 708 -6.07 4.65 -20.08
CA MET A 708 -6.41 5.92 -19.42
C MET A 708 -6.13 5.85 -17.91
N ASN A 709 -6.59 4.79 -17.24
CA ASN A 709 -6.35 4.55 -15.81
C ASN A 709 -4.84 4.35 -15.52
N GLN A 710 -4.12 3.60 -16.36
CA GLN A 710 -2.67 3.40 -16.18
C GLN A 710 -1.88 4.72 -16.34
N CYS A 711 -2.37 5.69 -17.11
CA CYS A 711 -1.73 7.01 -17.16
C CYS A 711 -1.74 7.70 -15.79
N LYS A 712 -2.77 7.49 -14.96
CA LYS A 712 -2.87 8.08 -13.62
C LYS A 712 -1.82 7.57 -12.64
N GLN A 713 -1.44 6.30 -12.73
CA GLN A 713 -0.44 5.69 -11.85
C GLN A 713 0.90 6.46 -11.82
N CYS A 714 1.28 7.10 -12.93
CA CYS A 714 2.46 7.97 -13.02
C CYS A 714 2.15 9.48 -12.83
N HIS A 715 0.90 9.90 -13.06
CA HIS A 715 0.51 11.31 -13.15
C HIS A 715 -0.29 11.84 -11.95
N GLN A 716 -0.67 10.98 -11.00
CA GLN A 716 -1.34 11.40 -9.77
C GLN A 716 -0.39 12.14 -8.81
N PHE A 717 -0.91 13.18 -8.16
CA PHE A 717 -0.20 13.99 -7.17
C PHE A 717 -1.17 14.42 -6.07
N LYS A 718 -0.80 14.27 -4.79
CA LYS A 718 -1.57 14.79 -3.64
C LYS A 718 -0.94 16.09 -3.13
N ALA A 719 -1.71 17.17 -3.00
CA ALA A 719 -1.19 18.44 -2.47
C ALA A 719 -0.78 18.33 -0.99
N ASP A 720 -1.50 17.51 -0.23
CA ASP A 720 -1.24 17.10 1.15
C ASP A 720 -1.89 15.73 1.44
N ASN A 721 -1.66 15.17 2.64
CA ASN A 721 -2.15 13.85 3.02
C ASN A 721 -3.69 13.71 2.98
N ASN A 722 -4.43 14.79 3.25
CA ASN A 722 -5.89 14.82 3.33
C ASN A 722 -6.54 15.22 1.99
N SER A 723 -5.80 15.90 1.11
CA SER A 723 -6.26 16.26 -0.24
C SER A 723 -6.57 15.04 -1.11
N ASN A 724 -7.49 15.20 -2.06
CA ASN A 724 -7.67 14.25 -3.16
C ASN A 724 -6.41 14.21 -4.04
N ALA A 725 -6.11 13.06 -4.64
CA ALA A 725 -5.11 12.99 -5.69
C ALA A 725 -5.64 13.66 -6.97
N VAL A 726 -4.83 14.52 -7.59
CA VAL A 726 -5.13 15.22 -8.85
C VAL A 726 -4.14 14.83 -9.94
N PHE A 727 -4.57 14.87 -11.20
CA PHE A 727 -3.70 14.56 -12.34
C PHE A 727 -2.83 15.76 -12.72
N VAL A 728 -1.50 15.60 -12.80
CA VAL A 728 -0.55 16.67 -13.14
C VAL A 728 0.42 16.30 -14.28
N PRO A 729 0.86 17.24 -15.13
CA PRO A 729 1.90 16.98 -16.12
C PRO A 729 3.27 16.68 -15.49
N ILE A 730 3.98 15.65 -15.98
CA ILE A 730 5.31 15.27 -15.46
C ILE A 730 6.43 16.10 -16.13
N GLY A 731 6.45 16.16 -17.47
CA GLY A 731 7.59 16.65 -18.25
C GLY A 731 7.81 18.17 -18.34
N PRO A 732 6.77 19.04 -18.40
CA PRO A 732 6.93 20.49 -18.59
C PRO A 732 7.45 21.28 -17.36
N LYS A 733 8.53 20.81 -16.73
CA LYS A 733 9.22 21.51 -15.62
C LYS A 733 10.35 22.37 -16.19
N ALA A 734 10.54 23.58 -15.66
CA ALA A 734 11.51 24.54 -16.20
C ALA A 734 12.92 23.95 -16.41
N ARG A 735 13.39 23.14 -15.43
CA ARG A 735 14.69 22.46 -15.46
C ARG A 735 14.92 21.51 -16.65
N HIS A 736 13.85 20.94 -17.20
CA HIS A 736 13.90 20.03 -18.34
C HIS A 736 13.74 20.76 -19.67
N LEU A 737 13.26 22.01 -19.68
CA LEU A 737 13.09 22.81 -20.89
C LEU A 737 14.20 23.87 -21.08
N ASN A 738 15.04 24.11 -20.08
CA ASN A 738 16.15 25.07 -20.14
C ASN A 738 17.28 24.55 -21.05
N ARG A 739 17.05 24.64 -22.36
CA ARG A 739 17.96 24.34 -23.48
C ARG A 739 17.55 25.17 -24.70
N ASN A 740 18.44 25.26 -25.68
CA ASN A 740 18.07 25.77 -27.00
C ASN A 740 17.30 24.71 -27.81
N TYR A 741 16.35 25.17 -28.62
CA TYR A 741 15.59 24.39 -29.58
C TYR A 741 15.59 25.12 -30.94
N SER A 742 15.60 24.35 -32.03
CA SER A 742 15.61 24.87 -33.41
C SER A 742 14.19 25.05 -33.94
N TYR A 743 13.66 26.26 -33.81
CA TYR A 743 12.37 26.65 -34.39
C TYR A 743 12.51 27.02 -35.87
N GLN A 744 11.40 27.08 -36.60
CA GLN A 744 11.36 27.48 -38.01
C GLN A 744 11.89 28.90 -38.26
N ASP A 745 11.84 29.77 -37.25
CA ASP A 745 12.33 31.15 -37.29
C ASP A 745 13.70 31.34 -36.59
N GLY A 746 14.33 30.28 -36.08
CA GLY A 746 15.68 30.31 -35.53
C GLY A 746 15.89 29.43 -34.29
N SER A 747 17.14 29.39 -33.81
CA SER A 747 17.48 28.72 -32.54
C SER A 747 17.27 29.67 -31.36
N MET A 748 16.53 29.22 -30.34
CA MET A 748 16.21 30.01 -29.14
C MET A 748 16.08 29.09 -27.92
N ASN A 749 16.38 29.60 -26.71
CA ASN A 749 16.05 28.90 -25.47
C ASN A 749 14.53 28.72 -25.35
N GLN A 750 14.05 27.51 -25.05
CA GLN A 750 12.62 27.20 -25.10
C GLN A 750 11.79 28.07 -24.14
N LEU A 751 12.32 28.38 -22.96
CA LEU A 751 11.62 29.18 -21.96
C LEU A 751 11.44 30.63 -22.43
N LEU A 752 12.50 31.22 -23.02
CA LEU A 752 12.41 32.55 -23.64
C LEU A 752 11.53 32.54 -24.88
N LYS A 753 11.51 31.45 -25.66
CA LYS A 753 10.57 31.31 -26.77
C LYS A 753 9.13 31.32 -26.27
N TRP A 754 8.85 30.54 -25.23
CA TRP A 754 7.52 30.43 -24.62
C TRP A 754 7.05 31.78 -24.02
N GLU A 755 7.94 32.52 -23.36
CA GLU A 755 7.66 33.89 -22.91
C GLU A 755 7.41 34.86 -24.09
N SER A 756 8.26 34.82 -25.14
CA SER A 756 8.13 35.70 -26.32
C SER A 756 6.86 35.45 -27.14
N LEU A 757 6.36 34.21 -27.16
CA LEU A 757 5.08 33.84 -27.76
C LEU A 757 3.88 34.11 -26.81
N GLY A 758 4.17 34.56 -25.59
CA GLY A 758 3.17 34.90 -24.57
C GLY A 758 2.53 33.69 -23.89
N ILE A 759 3.02 32.46 -24.11
CA ILE A 759 2.45 31.22 -23.53
C ILE A 759 2.99 30.88 -22.13
N LEU A 760 4.08 31.53 -21.69
CA LEU A 760 4.62 31.44 -20.33
C LEU A 760 4.68 32.83 -19.69
N GLN A 761 4.45 32.92 -18.38
CA GLN A 761 4.59 34.15 -17.59
C GLN A 761 5.34 33.89 -16.27
N GLY A 762 5.99 34.93 -15.74
CA GLY A 762 6.71 34.87 -14.46
C GLY A 762 8.07 34.16 -14.52
N LEU A 763 8.64 34.00 -15.70
CA LEU A 763 9.98 33.42 -15.90
C LEU A 763 11.05 34.34 -15.27
N PRO A 764 11.85 33.87 -14.29
CA PRO A 764 13.00 34.64 -13.80
C PRO A 764 14.14 34.61 -14.83
N ASN A 765 15.21 35.38 -14.60
CA ASN A 765 16.40 35.34 -15.46
C ASN A 765 16.90 33.89 -15.62
N LEU A 766 17.26 33.47 -16.84
CA LEU A 766 17.68 32.07 -17.10
C LEU A 766 18.84 31.57 -16.23
N SER A 767 19.69 32.47 -15.73
CA SER A 767 20.78 32.15 -14.78
C SER A 767 20.29 31.73 -13.38
N GLN A 768 19.01 31.95 -13.07
CA GLN A 768 18.33 31.55 -11.85
C GLN A 768 17.44 30.31 -12.06
N VAL A 769 17.18 29.91 -13.32
CA VAL A 769 16.41 28.71 -13.65
C VAL A 769 17.35 27.51 -13.67
N PRO A 770 17.12 26.46 -12.86
CA PRO A 770 17.95 25.25 -12.92
C PRO A 770 17.98 24.64 -14.32
N GLN A 771 19.03 23.87 -14.61
CA GLN A 771 19.16 23.11 -15.85
C GLN A 771 19.51 21.67 -15.49
N VAL A 772 18.74 20.71 -16.01
CA VAL A 772 19.08 19.28 -15.96
C VAL A 772 20.13 18.98 -17.04
N PRO A 773 21.22 18.25 -16.75
CA PRO A 773 22.13 17.74 -17.77
C PRO A 773 21.38 16.92 -18.81
N ALA A 774 21.76 17.05 -20.08
CA ALA A 774 21.19 16.23 -21.14
C ALA A 774 21.85 14.86 -21.17
N TYR A 775 21.07 13.82 -21.43
CA TYR A 775 21.52 12.43 -21.48
C TYR A 775 20.67 11.63 -22.47
N HIS A 776 21.33 10.96 -23.42
CA HIS A 776 20.74 10.24 -24.54
C HIS A 776 21.50 8.93 -24.82
N ASP A 777 20.95 8.08 -25.68
CA ASP A 777 21.61 6.90 -26.23
C ASP A 777 23.03 7.23 -26.74
N GLY A 778 24.06 6.53 -26.23
CA GLY A 778 25.47 6.76 -26.60
C GLY A 778 26.26 7.65 -25.61
N ASP A 779 25.59 8.42 -24.74
CA ASP A 779 26.29 9.23 -23.74
C ASP A 779 26.93 8.36 -22.63
N GLU A 780 26.52 7.09 -22.46
CA GLU A 780 27.05 6.16 -21.46
C GLU A 780 28.55 5.90 -21.61
N ALA A 781 29.04 5.96 -22.85
CA ALA A 781 30.46 5.84 -23.19
C ALA A 781 31.33 6.96 -22.56
N THR A 782 30.73 8.04 -22.06
CA THR A 782 31.43 9.18 -21.46
C THR A 782 31.22 9.31 -19.95
N VAL A 783 30.26 8.59 -19.34
CA VAL A 783 29.83 8.78 -17.94
C VAL A 783 30.99 8.64 -16.93
N ALA A 784 31.89 7.68 -17.15
CA ALA A 784 33.07 7.49 -16.29
C ALA A 784 34.03 8.71 -16.27
N SER A 785 33.99 9.58 -17.29
CA SER A 785 34.81 10.80 -17.37
C SER A 785 34.21 12.02 -16.67
N LEU A 786 32.95 11.94 -16.21
CA LEU A 786 32.30 13.01 -15.47
C LEU A 786 32.96 13.22 -14.09
N SER A 787 32.96 14.45 -13.59
CA SER A 787 33.23 14.72 -12.17
C SER A 787 32.07 14.25 -11.30
N ASP A 788 32.29 13.99 -10.02
CA ASP A 788 31.25 13.44 -9.14
C ASP A 788 30.03 14.36 -9.04
N THR A 789 30.25 15.68 -9.04
CA THR A 789 29.19 16.69 -9.13
C THR A 789 28.39 16.57 -10.43
N ALA A 790 29.06 16.44 -11.58
CA ALA A 790 28.37 16.32 -12.87
C ALA A 790 27.60 14.99 -12.98
N LEU A 791 28.21 13.88 -12.54
CA LEU A 791 27.59 12.57 -12.45
C LEU A 791 26.34 12.56 -11.57
N MET A 792 26.42 13.16 -10.37
CA MET A 792 25.30 13.33 -9.45
C MET A 792 24.15 14.13 -10.08
N GLN A 793 24.43 15.25 -10.75
CA GLN A 793 23.36 16.02 -11.42
C GLN A 793 22.77 15.27 -12.62
N THR A 794 23.57 14.53 -13.41
CA THR A 794 23.06 13.75 -14.54
C THR A 794 22.19 12.57 -14.06
N ALA A 795 22.63 11.83 -13.04
CA ALA A 795 21.86 10.75 -12.43
C ALA A 795 20.54 11.24 -11.83
N LYS A 796 20.56 12.32 -11.05
CA LYS A 796 19.34 12.93 -10.50
C LYS A 796 18.43 13.50 -11.59
N GLY A 797 18.99 14.06 -12.65
CA GLY A 797 18.22 14.55 -13.81
C GLY A 797 17.48 13.42 -14.53
N TYR A 798 18.13 12.26 -14.67
CA TYR A 798 17.55 11.04 -15.21
C TYR A 798 16.46 10.45 -14.29
N LEU A 799 16.70 10.37 -12.97
CA LEU A 799 15.73 9.86 -12.00
C LEU A 799 14.52 10.80 -11.81
N ASP A 800 14.70 12.13 -11.90
CA ASP A 800 13.60 13.10 -11.78
C ASP A 800 12.54 12.93 -12.88
N ILE A 801 12.98 12.67 -14.13
CA ILE A 801 12.05 12.48 -15.25
C ILE A 801 11.51 11.05 -15.36
N ASN A 802 12.26 10.02 -14.95
CA ASN A 802 11.86 8.61 -15.07
C ASN A 802 11.15 8.04 -13.83
N CYS A 803 11.44 8.53 -12.61
CA CYS A 803 11.06 7.84 -11.36
C CYS A 803 10.41 8.76 -10.31
N ALA A 804 10.86 10.02 -10.19
CA ALA A 804 10.46 10.90 -9.07
C ALA A 804 9.01 11.39 -9.09
N HIS A 805 8.24 11.10 -10.15
CA HIS A 805 6.80 11.34 -10.15
C HIS A 805 6.05 10.31 -9.29
N CYS A 806 6.54 9.07 -9.21
CA CYS A 806 6.07 8.07 -8.24
C CYS A 806 6.83 8.17 -6.91
N HIS A 807 8.16 8.29 -6.97
CA HIS A 807 9.06 8.34 -5.80
C HIS A 807 9.26 9.77 -5.31
N ARG A 808 8.23 10.26 -4.60
CA ARG A 808 8.14 11.54 -3.89
C ARG A 808 7.06 11.42 -2.79
N PRO A 809 7.03 12.30 -1.77
CA PRO A 809 6.00 12.24 -0.71
C PRO A 809 4.56 12.23 -1.22
N GLU A 810 4.31 12.90 -2.34
CA GLU A 810 2.99 13.13 -2.92
C GLU A 810 2.58 12.11 -4.01
N GLY A 811 3.46 11.15 -4.33
CA GLY A 811 3.37 10.25 -5.50
C GLY A 811 2.90 8.84 -5.16
N ASN A 812 2.66 8.00 -6.18
CA ASN A 812 2.09 6.66 -5.97
C ASN A 812 2.97 5.70 -5.15
N ALA A 813 4.29 5.93 -5.11
CA ALA A 813 5.25 5.15 -4.33
C ALA A 813 5.72 5.88 -3.07
N SER A 814 4.97 6.87 -2.56
CA SER A 814 5.27 7.60 -1.32
C SER A 814 5.50 6.68 -0.12
N ASN A 815 4.69 5.63 0.01
CA ASN A 815 4.78 4.59 1.03
C ASN A 815 6.09 3.78 0.99
N THR A 816 6.90 3.90 -0.08
CA THR A 816 8.25 3.31 -0.12
C THR A 816 9.30 4.15 0.61
N GLY A 817 9.01 5.41 0.95
CA GLY A 817 9.95 6.36 1.55
C GLY A 817 11.04 6.89 0.62
N LEU A 818 11.17 6.36 -0.61
CA LEU A 818 12.16 6.76 -1.63
C LEU A 818 11.70 8.04 -2.35
N LYS A 819 12.55 9.07 -2.40
CA LYS A 819 12.26 10.43 -2.87
C LYS A 819 13.38 10.92 -3.79
N LEU A 820 13.06 11.15 -5.07
CA LEU A 820 14.05 11.28 -6.15
C LEU A 820 14.02 12.65 -6.89
N GLU A 821 13.38 13.67 -6.30
CA GLU A 821 13.15 14.96 -6.96
C GLU A 821 14.46 15.73 -7.19
N TYR A 822 14.65 16.30 -8.39
CA TYR A 822 15.91 16.95 -8.78
C TYR A 822 16.38 18.05 -7.81
N TRP A 823 15.43 18.75 -7.18
CA TRP A 823 15.69 19.87 -6.26
C TRP A 823 16.03 19.43 -4.82
N ARG A 824 15.80 18.18 -4.42
CA ARG A 824 16.16 17.64 -3.10
C ARG A 824 17.67 17.46 -3.02
N GLY A 825 18.37 17.97 -2.00
CA GLY A 825 19.81 17.74 -1.90
C GLY A 825 20.12 16.32 -1.45
N TYR A 826 21.09 15.67 -2.08
CA TYR A 826 21.59 14.37 -1.61
C TYR A 826 22.32 14.52 -0.26
N SER A 827 22.94 15.68 -0.04
CA SER A 827 23.62 16.04 1.21
C SER A 827 22.67 16.27 2.40
N ASP A 828 21.37 16.48 2.15
CA ASP A 828 20.44 17.00 3.15
C ASP A 828 20.14 15.97 4.26
N ASP A 829 20.22 14.69 3.92
CA ASP A 829 20.02 13.53 4.81
C ASP A 829 21.06 12.41 4.57
N ALA A 830 22.25 12.80 4.12
CA ALA A 830 23.33 11.92 3.65
C ALA A 830 22.95 10.93 2.51
N GLY A 831 21.78 11.10 1.90
CA GLY A 831 21.28 10.31 0.79
C GLY A 831 20.24 9.26 1.19
N PHE A 832 19.77 9.26 2.44
CA PHE A 832 18.83 8.26 2.94
C PHE A 832 17.50 8.27 2.17
N SER A 833 16.89 9.45 1.95
CA SER A 833 15.70 9.59 1.10
C SER A 833 15.95 9.21 -0.35
N HIS A 834 17.21 9.24 -0.83
CA HIS A 834 17.60 8.78 -2.17
C HIS A 834 17.85 7.26 -2.23
N GLY A 835 17.69 6.52 -1.12
CA GLY A 835 17.83 5.06 -1.04
C GLY A 835 19.09 4.55 -0.33
N THR A 836 19.97 5.44 0.14
CA THR A 836 21.28 5.07 0.71
C THR A 836 21.14 4.24 1.98
N CYS A 837 21.57 2.97 1.93
CA CYS A 837 21.39 1.99 3.00
C CYS A 837 19.94 1.90 3.51
N LYS A 838 18.96 2.27 2.68
CA LYS A 838 17.55 2.29 3.06
C LYS A 838 16.90 0.96 2.68
N SER A 839 16.19 0.35 3.63
CA SER A 839 15.38 -0.84 3.37
C SER A 839 14.22 -0.53 2.40
N PRO A 840 14.02 -1.28 1.30
CA PRO A 840 12.73 -1.34 0.60
C PRO A 840 11.56 -1.69 1.52
N VAL A 841 10.39 -1.15 1.15
CA VAL A 841 9.06 -1.57 1.64
C VAL A 841 8.37 -2.46 0.60
N ALA A 842 8.45 -2.10 -0.68
CA ALA A 842 7.76 -2.76 -1.79
C ALA A 842 8.70 -3.63 -2.67
N TYR A 843 9.54 -4.44 -2.03
CA TYR A 843 10.39 -5.44 -2.68
C TYR A 843 10.63 -6.63 -1.72
N GLY A 844 9.69 -7.57 -1.72
CA GLY A 844 9.89 -8.92 -1.18
C GLY A 844 10.39 -9.83 -2.30
N GLY A 845 11.68 -9.71 -2.65
CA GLY A 845 12.27 -10.40 -3.82
C GLY A 845 13.73 -10.79 -3.62
N GLY A 846 14.06 -12.07 -3.85
CA GLY A 846 15.45 -12.53 -3.93
C GLY A 846 16.31 -12.28 -2.69
N ASN A 847 17.52 -11.72 -2.91
CA ASN A 847 18.60 -11.63 -1.92
C ASN A 847 19.08 -10.19 -1.63
N LEU A 848 18.55 -9.19 -2.33
CA LEU A 848 19.05 -7.80 -2.26
C LEU A 848 18.52 -7.08 -1.03
N GLY A 849 19.39 -6.32 -0.37
CA GLY A 849 19.14 -5.82 1.00
C GLY A 849 18.91 -4.32 1.15
N PHE A 850 19.10 -3.48 0.12
CA PHE A 850 18.92 -2.03 0.23
C PHE A 850 18.53 -1.40 -1.11
N ASP A 851 17.78 -0.30 -1.07
CA ASP A 851 17.43 0.49 -2.26
C ASP A 851 18.70 0.90 -3.03
N ILE A 852 19.71 1.39 -2.31
CA ILE A 852 21.07 1.64 -2.79
C ILE A 852 22.12 1.21 -1.75
N VAL A 853 23.14 0.48 -2.19
CA VAL A 853 24.40 0.21 -1.47
C VAL A 853 25.52 1.06 -2.12
N PRO A 854 26.01 2.13 -1.47
CA PRO A 854 27.10 2.95 -2.02
C PRO A 854 28.34 2.12 -2.35
N GLY A 855 28.93 2.39 -3.51
CA GLY A 855 30.04 1.59 -4.05
C GLY A 855 29.60 0.33 -4.79
N ASN A 856 28.42 -0.25 -4.50
CA ASN A 856 27.99 -1.54 -5.08
C ASN A 856 26.60 -1.49 -5.77
N ALA A 857 26.63 -1.13 -7.06
CA ALA A 857 25.44 -1.18 -7.91
C ALA A 857 24.84 -2.60 -8.08
N ALA A 858 25.63 -3.67 -7.94
CA ALA A 858 25.12 -5.04 -8.08
C ALA A 858 24.30 -5.51 -6.87
N GLU A 859 24.49 -4.91 -5.70
CA GLU A 859 23.71 -5.18 -4.48
C GLU A 859 22.56 -4.17 -4.26
N SER A 860 22.40 -3.20 -5.19
CA SER A 860 21.44 -2.10 -5.09
C SER A 860 20.13 -2.42 -5.84
N ILE A 861 19.00 -2.39 -5.13
CA ILE A 861 17.68 -2.72 -5.70
C ILE A 861 17.27 -1.74 -6.80
N LEU A 862 17.58 -0.44 -6.67
CA LEU A 862 17.27 0.55 -7.71
C LEU A 862 17.89 0.17 -9.07
N HIS A 863 19.15 -0.26 -9.07
CA HIS A 863 19.85 -0.71 -10.27
C HIS A 863 19.27 -2.03 -10.80
N PHE A 864 19.02 -3.01 -9.93
CA PHE A 864 18.39 -4.27 -10.31
C PHE A 864 17.02 -4.08 -10.96
N ARG A 865 16.11 -3.31 -10.35
CA ARG A 865 14.76 -3.07 -10.88
C ARG A 865 14.79 -2.24 -12.17
N MET A 866 15.75 -1.32 -12.33
CA MET A 866 16.00 -0.63 -13.60
C MET A 866 16.53 -1.55 -14.71
N GLN A 867 17.25 -2.63 -14.38
CA GLN A 867 17.74 -3.62 -15.35
C GLN A 867 16.69 -4.69 -15.68
N SER A 868 15.88 -5.11 -14.70
CA SER A 868 14.91 -6.20 -14.86
C SER A 868 13.77 -5.85 -15.82
N THR A 869 13.42 -6.80 -16.69
CA THR A 869 12.23 -6.75 -17.56
C THR A 869 11.07 -7.58 -17.01
N THR A 870 11.31 -8.40 -15.98
CA THR A 870 10.33 -9.28 -15.32
C THR A 870 9.17 -8.45 -14.73
N PRO A 871 7.89 -8.81 -14.97
CA PRO A 871 6.75 -8.20 -14.29
C PRO A 871 6.90 -8.29 -12.76
N GLY A 872 6.55 -7.23 -12.02
CA GLY A 872 6.80 -7.13 -10.59
C GLY A 872 8.16 -6.48 -10.26
N ASP A 873 9.27 -7.07 -10.70
CA ASP A 873 10.61 -6.49 -10.51
C ASP A 873 10.81 -5.17 -11.27
N ARG A 874 10.43 -5.14 -12.55
CA ARG A 874 10.71 -4.09 -13.52
C ARG A 874 10.32 -2.70 -13.03
N MET A 875 11.25 -1.74 -13.08
CA MET A 875 11.00 -0.31 -12.83
C MET A 875 11.45 0.58 -14.00
N PRO A 876 10.62 1.56 -14.43
CA PRO A 876 9.21 1.73 -14.09
C PRO A 876 8.34 0.53 -14.49
N GLU A 877 7.31 0.23 -13.70
CA GLU A 877 6.46 -0.98 -13.86
C GLU A 877 5.70 -1.00 -15.20
N ILE A 878 5.25 0.19 -15.62
CA ILE A 878 4.50 0.47 -16.86
C ILE A 878 5.27 1.43 -17.77
N GLY A 879 4.91 1.45 -19.06
CA GLY A 879 5.52 2.36 -20.04
C GLY A 879 6.89 1.93 -20.56
N ARG A 880 7.36 0.73 -20.21
CA ARG A 880 8.47 0.02 -20.88
C ARG A 880 8.28 -1.49 -20.82
N SER A 881 8.89 -2.18 -21.77
CA SER A 881 9.13 -3.63 -21.79
C SER A 881 10.62 -3.99 -21.90
N LEU A 882 11.45 -3.07 -22.40
CA LEU A 882 12.92 -3.20 -22.49
C LEU A 882 13.62 -2.58 -21.27
N ALA A 883 14.85 -3.02 -21.03
CA ALA A 883 15.80 -2.23 -20.23
C ALA A 883 16.22 -0.96 -20.99
N HIS A 884 16.78 0.01 -20.27
CA HIS A 884 17.47 1.16 -20.86
C HIS A 884 18.92 1.10 -20.45
N ASP A 885 19.75 0.45 -21.26
CA ASP A 885 21.12 0.06 -20.90
C ASP A 885 21.98 1.29 -20.55
N GLU A 886 21.77 2.40 -21.24
CA GLU A 886 22.43 3.68 -20.98
C GLU A 886 22.00 4.30 -19.64
N GLY A 887 20.73 4.19 -19.29
CA GLY A 887 20.21 4.62 -17.98
C GLY A 887 20.71 3.73 -16.84
N VAL A 888 20.78 2.41 -17.07
CA VAL A 888 21.35 1.44 -16.12
C VAL A 888 22.84 1.72 -15.91
N ALA A 889 23.60 1.97 -16.98
CA ALA A 889 25.02 2.33 -16.91
C ALA A 889 25.27 3.65 -16.13
N LEU A 890 24.45 4.67 -16.36
CA LEU A 890 24.51 5.94 -15.62
C LEU A 890 24.32 5.74 -14.11
N ILE A 891 23.28 5.00 -13.73
CA ILE A 891 22.97 4.75 -12.32
C ILE A 891 23.96 3.78 -11.68
N SER A 892 24.50 2.82 -12.45
CA SER A 892 25.61 1.95 -12.02
C SER A 892 26.84 2.77 -11.62
N GLU A 893 27.29 3.68 -12.48
CA GLU A 893 28.48 4.49 -12.24
C GLU A 893 28.27 5.55 -11.15
N TRP A 894 27.07 6.13 -11.07
CA TRP A 894 26.67 6.99 -9.96
C TRP A 894 26.76 6.27 -8.62
N ILE A 895 26.14 5.09 -8.48
CA ILE A 895 26.15 4.31 -7.22
C ILE A 895 27.58 3.95 -6.78
N LYS A 896 28.45 3.54 -7.72
CA LYS A 896 29.87 3.25 -7.45
C LYS A 896 30.64 4.43 -6.85
N ARG A 897 30.19 5.67 -7.11
CA ARG A 897 30.88 6.92 -6.75
C ARG A 897 30.09 7.75 -5.72
N LEU A 898 29.06 7.18 -5.12
CA LEU A 898 28.40 7.77 -3.95
C LEU A 898 29.35 7.81 -2.74
N PRO A 899 29.16 8.76 -1.80
CA PRO A 899 29.85 8.74 -0.52
C PRO A 899 29.65 7.40 0.20
N ALA A 900 30.74 6.82 0.70
CA ALA A 900 30.69 5.51 1.37
C ALA A 900 29.84 5.57 2.64
N ALA A 901 28.92 4.62 2.78
CA ALA A 901 28.12 4.39 3.98
C ALA A 901 28.17 2.90 4.35
N SER A 902 28.02 2.59 5.64
CA SER A 902 28.03 1.22 6.15
C SER A 902 26.60 0.69 6.23
N CYS A 903 26.13 -0.01 5.20
CA CYS A 903 24.80 -0.63 5.23
C CYS A 903 24.86 -1.95 6.02
N SER A 904 24.60 -1.90 7.32
CA SER A 904 24.39 -3.09 8.16
C SER A 904 23.00 -3.69 7.92
N ARG A 905 22.96 -4.99 7.66
CA ARG A 905 21.74 -5.82 7.75
C ARG A 905 21.51 -6.26 9.19
#